data_AF-A0A158Q5E8-F1
#
_entry.id   AF-A0A158Q5E8-F1
#
_cell.length_a   1.000
_cell.length_b   1.000
_cell.length_c   1.000
_cell.angle_alpha   90.00
_cell.angle_beta   90.00
_cell.angle_gamma   90.00
#
_symmetry.space_group_name_H-M   'P 1'
#
loop_
_entity.id
_entity.type
_entity.pdbx_description
1 polymer ?
#
loop_
_entity_poly.entity_id
_entity_poly.type
_entity_poly.pdbx_seq_one_letter_code
_entity_poly.pdbx_strand_id
1 'polypeptide(L)'
;MIFVPFAWYDTFKDFFWHNSCLQRCSCMTDNYKKINGQCIEQKKVAENTVHERSLDSCLRGKCALLQEIFDTDCLLQERSCGQNMIFITAHKLSVQNDSNYFHCIVKCVCISGHYEKNGQCIKKSDISVDAYNPCDMEPCKPNEIVLDAGCHLTGHKCGTNMIFKIISQGINYPSISRYCIQRCSCKSEDFVPKAFHCEERDEIRLKQEMTSNDILQFCPRAIYNLEQDITDIGCRLTGLKCGENMIFVTMEQYFSENSDTIIGCVQSCRCKEGGYCELGKKIYDYDCALTDTECGINMIFVTVQRNNDAEYCIQICKCKSAEYIERDGKCLIKVISAIDQPCFKNANCALGDSITDEGCQLSGQKCGINMEFIPFVLNLPMNICIQYCLCDNESFVTNSEQCSKRNSSHLSEMNIINMCEAADEHWIKLNKYILKSVKYTAMSGRRPCYRRVNSPSQELLNISLLIMPCGLYVKGRSWTDHVLLNCLKGTCSLHQKILDYGCGLQGRSCGLNMTFRIIGREELGDTEIIGVSCTVVCGCASEFYEKNGQCIPKERQLIPLQYNPCTNRICAVGEIFFDENCRLTGQKCGTNMIFVITTHGTIFASNSQYCYQRCSCKNDEFIEKFFQCEKKATIHSINGIFHINFIEHCSPNYFKYGQEIFDSGCRLTGQKCAPNMVFSSVENVDTDCTQRCICAEGYDYSEDDEQCIKEWYCEGGYCKLGKVIFDNGCTLTSFKCGVNMKFVILEKIDSRNCIQECSCISNEYIAMNGECMKKGGTSPNYLESGR
;
A
#
# COMPACT_ATOMS: atom_id res chain seq x y z
N MET A 1 7.87 3.56 56.70
CA MET A 1 8.53 3.40 55.39
C MET A 1 10.02 3.54 55.62
N ILE A 2 10.84 2.82 54.85
CA ILE A 2 12.31 2.93 54.89
C ILE A 2 12.84 3.22 53.48
N PHE A 3 13.98 3.90 53.39
CA PHE A 3 14.69 4.05 52.13
C PHE A 3 15.49 2.78 51.85
N VAL A 4 15.22 2.17 50.71
CA VAL A 4 15.95 1.00 50.23
C VAL A 4 16.68 1.39 48.95
N PRO A 5 18.02 1.27 48.87
CA PRO A 5 18.75 1.46 47.63
C PRO A 5 18.27 0.40 46.63
N PHE A 6 17.85 0.84 45.45
CA PHE A 6 17.43 -0.06 44.38
C PHE A 6 18.32 0.02 43.15
N ALA A 7 19.22 1.01 43.08
CA ALA A 7 20.24 1.09 42.06
C ALA A 7 21.46 1.88 42.54
N TRP A 8 22.63 1.49 42.04
CA TRP A 8 23.92 2.09 42.34
C TRP A 8 24.56 2.55 41.04
N TYR A 9 25.19 3.71 41.04
CA TYR A 9 25.90 4.22 39.87
C TYR A 9 27.17 4.94 40.30
N ASP A 10 28.24 4.64 39.58
CA ASP A 10 29.53 5.28 39.77
C ASP A 10 29.56 6.56 38.93
N THR A 11 29.47 7.70 39.59
CA THR A 11 29.64 8.99 38.91
C THR A 11 31.11 9.36 38.90
N PHE A 12 31.74 9.22 37.74
CA PHE A 12 33.11 9.65 37.48
C PHE A 12 33.13 11.18 37.33
N LYS A 13 33.47 11.89 38.40
CA LYS A 13 33.77 13.33 38.31
C LYS A 13 34.95 13.64 39.21
N ASP A 14 36.03 14.11 38.58
CA ASP A 14 37.25 14.64 39.21
C ASP A 14 37.99 13.66 40.14
N PHE A 15 38.34 12.47 39.63
CA PHE A 15 39.27 11.50 40.24
C PHE A 15 38.90 10.94 41.63
N PHE A 16 37.73 11.23 42.17
CA PHE A 16 37.23 10.62 43.41
C PHE A 16 35.96 9.79 43.15
N TRP A 17 36.00 8.52 43.55
CA TRP A 17 34.88 7.59 43.43
C TRP A 17 33.77 7.99 44.41
N HIS A 18 32.71 8.59 43.88
CA HIS A 18 31.50 8.83 44.64
C HIS A 18 30.44 7.80 44.24
N ASN A 19 30.25 6.81 45.10
CA ASN A 19 29.19 5.81 44.96
C ASN A 19 27.85 6.48 45.26
N SER A 20 27.13 6.87 44.21
CA SER A 20 25.79 7.41 44.33
C SER A 20 24.78 6.27 44.24
N CYS A 21 23.78 6.25 45.13
CA CYS A 21 22.69 5.27 45.06
C CYS A 21 21.34 5.96 44.91
N LEU A 22 20.48 5.41 44.04
CA LEU A 22 19.07 5.75 43.99
C LEU A 22 18.32 4.90 45.00
N GLN A 23 17.57 5.56 45.88
CA GLN A 23 16.79 4.94 46.94
C GLN A 23 15.30 5.12 46.70
N ARG A 24 14.50 4.11 47.06
CA ARG A 24 13.03 4.15 47.01
C ARG A 24 12.44 3.90 48.39
N CYS A 25 11.28 4.48 48.68
CA CYS A 25 10.54 4.20 49.91
C CYS A 25 9.82 2.85 49.82
N SER A 26 10.19 1.89 50.67
CA SER A 26 9.48 0.62 50.89
C SER A 26 8.84 0.54 52.27
N CYS A 27 7.99 -0.46 52.49
CA CYS A 27 7.51 -0.79 53.83
C CYS A 27 8.62 -1.45 54.65
N MET A 28 8.60 -1.20 55.96
CA MET A 28 9.70 -1.55 56.88
C MET A 28 9.80 -3.06 57.11
N THR A 29 8.67 -3.77 57.02
CA THR A 29 8.59 -5.22 57.16
C THR A 29 7.56 -5.77 56.18
N ASP A 30 7.66 -7.06 55.86
CA ASP A 30 6.75 -7.75 54.93
C ASP A 30 5.31 -7.85 55.44
N ASN A 31 5.10 -7.60 56.74
CA ASN A 31 3.77 -7.51 57.35
C ASN A 31 2.96 -6.30 56.85
N TYR A 32 3.59 -5.36 56.12
CA TYR A 32 2.93 -4.18 55.58
C TYR A 32 3.03 -4.16 54.06
N LYS A 33 1.90 -4.04 53.37
CA LYS A 33 1.83 -3.89 51.91
C LYS A 33 1.70 -2.41 51.54
N LYS A 34 2.45 -1.97 50.53
CA LYS A 34 2.32 -0.62 49.98
C LYS A 34 1.05 -0.55 49.14
N ILE A 35 0.05 0.21 49.58
CA ILE A 35 -1.20 0.47 48.86
C ILE A 35 -1.35 2.00 48.78
N ASN A 36 -1.48 2.54 47.56
CA ASN A 36 -1.61 3.99 47.31
C ASN A 36 -0.52 4.84 47.99
N GLY A 37 0.73 4.34 48.01
CA GLY A 37 1.85 5.05 48.62
C GLY A 37 1.95 4.95 50.15
N GLN A 38 0.98 4.31 50.82
CA GLN A 38 1.00 4.08 52.27
C GLN A 38 1.28 2.61 52.58
N CYS A 39 1.92 2.34 53.72
CA CYS A 39 2.15 0.98 54.20
C CYS A 39 1.00 0.55 55.10
N ILE A 40 0.21 -0.43 54.67
CA ILE A 40 -0.96 -0.93 55.37
C ILE A 40 -0.67 -2.34 55.88
N GLU A 41 -0.97 -2.59 57.16
CA GLU A 41 -0.78 -3.88 57.81
C GLU A 41 -1.64 -4.96 57.14
N GLN A 42 -1.01 -6.03 56.67
CA GLN A 42 -1.71 -7.19 56.14
C GLN A 42 -2.38 -7.92 57.29
N LYS A 43 -3.67 -7.63 57.55
CA LYS A 43 -4.49 -8.51 58.38
C LYS A 43 -4.53 -9.87 57.69
N LYS A 44 -4.08 -10.92 58.38
CA LYS A 44 -4.20 -12.32 57.95
C LYS A 44 -5.68 -12.67 57.80
N VAL A 45 -6.28 -12.32 56.67
CA VAL A 45 -7.61 -12.77 56.28
C VAL A 45 -7.45 -14.26 55.95
N ALA A 46 -8.18 -15.11 56.66
CA ALA A 46 -8.19 -16.54 56.49
C ALA A 46 -8.83 -16.92 55.13
N GLU A 47 -8.08 -16.77 54.04
CA GLU A 47 -8.50 -17.11 52.67
C GLU A 47 -8.12 -18.55 52.25
N ASN A 48 -7.70 -19.41 53.18
CA ASN A 48 -7.18 -20.75 52.84
C ASN A 48 -8.22 -21.86 52.61
N THR A 49 -9.53 -21.65 52.80
CA THR A 49 -10.47 -22.80 52.76
C THR A 49 -11.04 -23.13 51.38
N VAL A 50 -10.98 -22.22 50.39
CA VAL A 50 -11.56 -22.47 49.06
C VAL A 50 -10.57 -23.17 48.12
N HIS A 51 -9.26 -22.86 48.22
CA HIS A 51 -8.26 -23.41 47.32
C HIS A 51 -7.90 -24.87 47.61
N GLU A 52 -7.89 -25.28 48.89
CA GLU A 52 -7.60 -26.67 49.30
C GLU A 52 -8.67 -27.67 48.83
N ARG A 53 -9.96 -27.29 48.86
CA ARG A 53 -11.04 -28.19 48.40
C ARG A 53 -11.01 -28.47 46.90
N SER A 54 -10.60 -27.48 46.11
CA SER A 54 -10.49 -27.61 44.65
C SER A 54 -9.35 -28.58 44.28
N LEU A 55 -8.21 -28.47 44.99
CA LEU A 55 -7.06 -29.34 44.78
C LEU A 55 -7.37 -30.81 45.08
N ASP A 56 -8.02 -31.09 46.22
CA ASP A 56 -8.32 -32.47 46.64
C ASP A 56 -9.32 -33.18 45.69
N SER A 57 -10.29 -32.44 45.13
CA SER A 57 -11.19 -32.99 44.10
C SER A 57 -10.43 -33.35 42.82
N CYS A 58 -9.49 -32.48 42.42
CA CYS A 58 -8.72 -32.65 41.20
C CYS A 58 -7.76 -33.84 41.29
N LEU A 59 -7.05 -33.97 42.42
CA LEU A 59 -6.11 -35.07 42.68
C LEU A 59 -6.80 -36.45 42.70
N ARG A 60 -8.12 -36.49 42.93
CA ARG A 60 -8.95 -37.71 42.81
C ARG A 60 -9.43 -37.99 41.38
N GLY A 61 -8.85 -37.32 40.37
CA GLY A 61 -9.19 -37.50 38.96
C GLY A 61 -10.53 -36.86 38.54
N LYS A 62 -10.99 -35.83 39.27
CA LYS A 62 -12.21 -35.07 38.96
C LYS A 62 -11.91 -33.62 38.62
N CYS A 63 -10.85 -33.38 37.85
CA CYS A 63 -10.55 -32.05 37.35
C CYS A 63 -11.54 -31.66 36.26
N ALA A 64 -11.92 -30.38 36.22
CA ALA A 64 -12.54 -29.82 35.03
C ALA A 64 -11.48 -29.69 33.92
N LEU A 65 -11.91 -29.81 32.67
CA LEU A 65 -11.02 -29.56 31.55
C LEU A 65 -10.51 -28.10 31.60
N LEU A 66 -9.24 -27.91 31.24
CA LEU A 66 -8.50 -26.64 31.32
C LEU A 66 -8.29 -26.10 32.73
N GLN A 67 -8.67 -26.84 33.78
CA GLN A 67 -8.38 -26.44 35.15
C GLN A 67 -6.87 -26.45 35.39
N GLU A 68 -6.34 -25.33 35.89
CA GLU A 68 -4.94 -25.15 36.24
C GLU A 68 -4.71 -25.46 37.72
N ILE A 69 -3.60 -26.13 38.00
CA ILE A 69 -3.16 -26.48 39.35
C ILE A 69 -1.70 -26.13 39.51
N PHE A 70 -1.36 -25.61 40.68
CA PHE A 70 0.01 -25.45 41.11
C PHE A 70 0.56 -26.77 41.64
N ASP A 71 1.59 -27.28 40.98
CA ASP A 71 2.21 -28.56 41.24
C ASP A 71 3.68 -28.35 41.64
N THR A 72 3.99 -28.72 42.88
CA THR A 72 5.35 -28.63 43.40
C THR A 72 6.13 -29.81 42.85
N ASP A 73 7.26 -29.54 42.19
CA ASP A 73 8.11 -30.54 41.52
C ASP A 73 7.55 -31.15 40.22
N CYS A 74 6.43 -30.62 39.70
CA CYS A 74 5.88 -31.01 38.39
C CYS A 74 5.49 -32.51 38.29
N LEU A 75 5.15 -33.15 39.42
CA LEU A 75 4.87 -34.59 39.53
C LEU A 75 3.54 -35.04 38.89
N LEU A 76 2.64 -34.09 38.62
CA LEU A 76 1.36 -34.33 37.97
C LEU A 76 1.48 -34.41 36.45
N GLN A 77 2.58 -33.97 35.84
CA GLN A 77 2.75 -34.03 34.39
C GLN A 77 2.48 -35.45 33.87
N GLU A 78 1.64 -35.57 32.83
CA GLU A 78 1.20 -36.83 32.21
C GLU A 78 0.31 -37.74 33.09
N ARG A 79 0.00 -37.35 34.33
CA ARG A 79 -1.01 -38.08 35.13
C ARG A 79 -2.42 -37.77 34.63
N SER A 80 -3.30 -38.76 34.77
CA SER A 80 -4.71 -38.58 34.45
C SER A 80 -5.35 -37.60 35.42
N CYS A 81 -6.03 -36.58 34.88
CA CYS A 81 -6.81 -35.60 35.63
C CYS A 81 -8.34 -35.84 35.49
N GLY A 82 -8.72 -36.82 34.68
CA GLY A 82 -10.10 -37.26 34.44
C GLY A 82 -10.19 -38.25 33.28
N GLN A 83 -11.40 -38.69 32.93
CA GLN A 83 -11.60 -39.64 31.84
C GLN A 83 -11.15 -39.06 30.49
N ASN A 84 -10.20 -39.73 29.83
CA ASN A 84 -9.54 -39.28 28.60
C ASN A 84 -8.85 -37.91 28.74
N MET A 85 -8.44 -37.53 29.95
CA MET A 85 -7.76 -36.28 30.25
C MET A 85 -6.44 -36.53 30.99
N ILE A 86 -5.43 -35.73 30.71
CA ILE A 86 -4.10 -35.75 31.35
C ILE A 86 -3.66 -34.34 31.72
N PHE A 87 -2.81 -34.21 32.73
CA PHE A 87 -2.14 -32.95 33.04
C PHE A 87 -0.97 -32.70 32.09
N ILE A 88 -0.84 -31.47 31.63
CA ILE A 88 0.36 -30.99 30.93
C ILE A 88 0.88 -29.72 31.58
N THR A 89 2.19 -29.54 31.55
CA THR A 89 2.84 -28.33 32.11
C THR A 89 2.51 -27.13 31.23
N ALA A 90 1.77 -26.16 31.78
CA ALA A 90 1.51 -24.87 31.16
C ALA A 90 2.68 -23.90 31.38
N HIS A 91 3.20 -23.86 32.62
CA HIS A 91 4.32 -23.00 32.99
C HIS A 91 5.26 -23.73 33.96
N LYS A 92 6.57 -23.55 33.78
CA LYS A 92 7.59 -23.99 34.72
C LYS A 92 8.26 -22.75 35.33
N LEU A 93 8.08 -22.56 36.63
CA LEU A 93 8.60 -21.45 37.40
C LEU A 93 9.86 -21.91 38.14
N SER A 94 11.00 -21.29 37.81
CA SER A 94 12.25 -21.51 38.53
C SER A 94 12.28 -20.62 39.77
N VAL A 95 12.40 -21.21 40.96
CA VAL A 95 12.61 -20.44 42.19
C VAL A 95 14.09 -20.09 42.30
N GLN A 96 14.43 -18.81 42.19
CA GLN A 96 15.82 -18.35 42.02
C GLN A 96 16.78 -18.63 43.19
N ASN A 97 16.34 -19.21 44.31
CA ASN A 97 17.16 -19.32 45.53
C ASN A 97 17.46 -20.74 46.02
N ASP A 98 16.82 -21.79 45.50
CA ASP A 98 17.12 -23.17 45.89
C ASP A 98 17.32 -24.03 44.64
N SER A 99 18.56 -24.51 44.48
CA SER A 99 19.15 -24.99 43.22
C SER A 99 18.49 -26.20 42.53
N ASN A 100 17.32 -26.70 42.93
CA ASN A 100 16.62 -27.78 42.20
C ASN A 100 15.08 -27.77 42.32
N TYR A 101 14.46 -26.77 42.95
CA TYR A 101 12.99 -26.74 43.09
C TYR A 101 12.34 -25.98 41.94
N PHE A 102 11.51 -26.68 41.17
CA PHE A 102 10.67 -26.09 40.14
C PHE A 102 9.22 -26.20 40.56
N HIS A 103 8.48 -25.11 40.43
CA HIS A 103 7.03 -25.17 40.49
C HIS A 103 6.48 -25.24 39.08
N CYS A 104 5.57 -26.16 38.83
CA CYS A 104 4.82 -26.18 37.60
C CYS A 104 3.40 -25.69 37.83
N ILE A 105 2.89 -24.91 36.88
CA ILE A 105 1.46 -24.77 36.70
C ILE A 105 1.10 -25.82 35.65
N VAL A 106 0.35 -26.85 36.07
CA VAL A 106 -0.15 -27.89 35.17
C VAL A 106 -1.62 -27.62 34.83
N LYS A 107 -2.04 -27.97 33.62
CA LYS A 107 -3.43 -27.84 33.15
C LYS A 107 -3.97 -29.18 32.68
N CYS A 108 -5.24 -29.46 33.01
CA CYS A 108 -5.92 -30.67 32.58
C CYS A 108 -6.40 -30.56 31.11
N VAL A 109 -5.98 -31.47 30.23
CA VAL A 109 -6.30 -31.44 28.79
C VAL A 109 -6.70 -32.81 28.27
N CYS A 110 -7.32 -32.89 27.10
CA CYS A 110 -7.62 -34.18 26.47
C CYS A 110 -6.35 -34.96 26.13
N ILE A 111 -6.34 -36.26 26.38
CA ILE A 111 -5.28 -37.15 25.92
C ILE A 111 -5.28 -37.21 24.39
N SER A 112 -4.10 -37.47 23.80
CA SER A 112 -3.97 -37.62 22.35
C SER A 112 -5.01 -38.61 21.77
N GLY A 113 -5.57 -38.27 20.61
CA GLY A 113 -6.66 -39.01 19.98
C GLY A 113 -8.07 -38.67 20.48
N HIS A 114 -8.18 -37.77 21.47
CA HIS A 114 -9.45 -37.22 21.94
C HIS A 114 -9.50 -35.70 21.70
N TYR A 115 -10.69 -35.12 21.68
CA TYR A 115 -10.90 -33.68 21.56
C TYR A 115 -12.05 -33.26 22.50
N GLU A 116 -12.06 -31.98 22.86
CA GLU A 116 -13.08 -31.41 23.74
C GLU A 116 -14.42 -31.23 23.02
N LYS A 117 -15.49 -31.72 23.62
CA LYS A 117 -16.87 -31.38 23.26
C LYS A 117 -17.72 -31.32 24.52
N ASN A 118 -18.34 -30.15 24.76
CA ASN A 118 -19.17 -29.89 25.94
C ASN A 118 -18.46 -30.17 27.28
N GLY A 119 -17.17 -29.80 27.39
CA GLY A 119 -16.37 -30.03 28.59
C GLY A 119 -15.96 -31.49 28.83
N GLN A 120 -16.14 -32.38 27.86
CA GLN A 120 -15.71 -33.78 27.92
C GLN A 120 -14.75 -34.12 26.77
N CYS A 121 -13.83 -35.05 27.00
CA CYS A 121 -12.91 -35.53 25.97
C CYS A 121 -13.45 -36.78 25.28
N ILE A 122 -13.81 -36.62 24.00
CA ILE A 122 -14.42 -37.67 23.17
C ILE A 122 -13.39 -38.16 22.14
N LYS A 123 -13.39 -39.46 21.83
CA LYS A 123 -12.46 -40.06 20.89
C LYS A 123 -12.73 -39.53 19.47
N LYS A 124 -11.67 -39.20 18.73
CA LYS A 124 -11.78 -38.69 17.35
C LYS A 124 -12.49 -39.65 16.39
N SER A 125 -12.48 -40.96 16.65
CA SER A 125 -13.20 -41.95 15.83
C SER A 125 -14.72 -41.85 15.96
N ASP A 126 -15.23 -41.30 17.05
CA ASP A 126 -16.66 -41.33 17.37
C ASP A 126 -17.41 -40.14 16.76
N ILE A 127 -16.68 -39.18 16.19
CA ILE A 127 -17.22 -38.21 15.25
C ILE A 127 -16.95 -38.73 13.85
N SER A 128 -17.96 -39.35 13.22
CA SER A 128 -18.09 -39.30 11.76
C SER A 128 -18.49 -37.87 11.37
N VAL A 129 -17.63 -36.90 11.67
CA VAL A 129 -17.73 -35.56 11.10
C VAL A 129 -16.98 -35.67 9.79
N ASP A 130 -17.73 -35.94 8.73
CA ASP A 130 -17.31 -35.48 7.41
C ASP A 130 -16.85 -34.04 7.60
N ALA A 131 -15.55 -33.79 7.40
CA ALA A 131 -14.95 -32.48 7.63
C ALA A 131 -15.82 -31.46 6.91
N TYR A 132 -16.51 -30.61 7.68
CA TYR A 132 -17.42 -29.62 7.13
C TYR A 132 -16.58 -28.68 6.26
N ASN A 133 -16.63 -28.88 4.95
CA ASN A 133 -16.01 -28.00 4.00
C ASN A 133 -16.96 -26.82 3.80
N PRO A 134 -16.63 -25.61 4.28
CA PRO A 134 -17.52 -24.46 4.14
C PRO A 134 -17.81 -24.14 2.67
N CYS A 135 -16.98 -24.61 1.73
CA CYS A 135 -17.18 -24.43 0.30
C CYS A 135 -18.11 -25.47 -0.37
N ASP A 136 -18.65 -26.45 0.37
CA ASP A 136 -19.52 -27.47 -0.23
C ASP A 136 -20.91 -26.91 -0.60
N MET A 137 -21.38 -25.88 0.12
CA MET A 137 -22.64 -25.21 -0.20
C MET A 137 -22.48 -24.13 -1.27
N GLU A 138 -21.38 -23.38 -1.22
CA GLU A 138 -21.05 -22.33 -2.17
C GLU A 138 -19.54 -22.40 -2.46
N PRO A 139 -19.10 -22.55 -3.72
CA PRO A 139 -17.67 -22.62 -4.04
C PRO A 139 -16.92 -21.40 -3.51
N CYS A 140 -15.80 -21.63 -2.85
CA CYS A 140 -14.98 -20.54 -2.34
C CYS A 140 -14.32 -19.79 -3.49
N LYS A 141 -14.14 -18.48 -3.31
CA LYS A 141 -13.50 -17.62 -4.29
C LYS A 141 -11.99 -17.89 -4.31
N PRO A 142 -11.31 -17.71 -5.44
CA PRO A 142 -9.85 -17.72 -5.44
C PRO A 142 -9.32 -16.75 -4.40
N ASN A 143 -8.29 -17.19 -3.69
CA ASN A 143 -7.63 -16.50 -2.59
C ASN A 143 -8.40 -16.40 -1.27
N GLU A 144 -9.61 -16.96 -1.17
CA GLU A 144 -10.38 -17.00 0.08
C GLU A 144 -9.65 -17.84 1.15
N ILE A 145 -9.65 -17.35 2.39
CA ILE A 145 -8.90 -17.94 3.51
C ILE A 145 -9.88 -18.63 4.45
N VAL A 146 -9.60 -19.88 4.78
CA VAL A 146 -10.37 -20.67 5.76
C VAL A 146 -9.48 -21.11 6.91
N LEU A 147 -10.09 -21.28 8.07
CA LEU A 147 -9.46 -21.89 9.23
C LEU A 147 -9.92 -23.34 9.33
N ASP A 148 -8.97 -24.26 9.32
CA ASP A 148 -9.24 -25.69 9.28
C ASP A 148 -8.57 -26.42 10.46
N ALA A 149 -9.40 -26.85 11.41
CA ALA A 149 -8.96 -27.61 12.57
C ALA A 149 -8.60 -29.04 12.15
N GLY A 150 -7.30 -29.35 12.20
CA GLY A 150 -6.70 -30.61 11.80
C GLY A 150 -6.11 -30.61 10.39
N CYS A 151 -6.23 -29.49 9.65
CA CYS A 151 -5.73 -29.35 8.29
C CYS A 151 -6.34 -30.36 7.28
N HIS A 152 -7.56 -30.82 7.55
CA HIS A 152 -8.27 -31.84 6.77
C HIS A 152 -8.65 -31.39 5.35
N LEU A 153 -8.81 -30.08 5.11
CA LEU A 153 -9.15 -29.50 3.82
C LEU A 153 -7.94 -29.39 2.88
N THR A 154 -6.70 -29.57 3.35
CA THR A 154 -5.52 -29.39 2.49
C THR A 154 -5.56 -30.34 1.28
N GLY A 155 -5.48 -29.79 0.08
CA GLY A 155 -5.58 -30.54 -1.18
C GLY A 155 -7.01 -30.88 -1.62
N HIS A 156 -8.02 -30.67 -0.76
CA HIS A 156 -9.42 -30.80 -1.15
C HIS A 156 -9.83 -29.67 -2.09
N LYS A 157 -10.82 -29.96 -2.95
CA LYS A 157 -11.38 -28.96 -3.88
C LYS A 157 -12.15 -27.90 -3.08
N CYS A 158 -11.83 -26.65 -3.33
CA CYS A 158 -12.57 -25.49 -2.81
C CYS A 158 -13.39 -24.78 -3.90
N GLY A 159 -13.22 -25.18 -5.17
CA GLY A 159 -14.05 -24.76 -6.30
C GLY A 159 -13.50 -25.30 -7.63
N THR A 160 -13.99 -24.78 -8.76
CA THR A 160 -13.58 -25.25 -10.10
C THR A 160 -12.12 -24.92 -10.38
N ASN A 161 -11.30 -25.96 -10.58
CA ASN A 161 -9.84 -25.89 -10.75
C ASN A 161 -9.10 -25.26 -9.56
N MET A 162 -9.67 -25.34 -8.36
CA MET A 162 -9.08 -24.80 -7.14
C MET A 162 -9.00 -25.84 -6.03
N ILE A 163 -7.95 -25.76 -5.23
CA ILE A 163 -7.72 -26.58 -4.05
C ILE A 163 -7.28 -25.72 -2.87
N PHE A 164 -7.53 -26.18 -1.65
CA PHE A 164 -6.96 -25.52 -0.47
C PHE A 164 -5.46 -25.79 -0.36
N LYS A 165 -4.67 -24.72 -0.20
CA LYS A 165 -3.24 -24.74 0.09
C LYS A 165 -2.97 -24.14 1.47
N ILE A 166 -2.07 -24.71 2.25
CA ILE A 166 -1.71 -24.18 3.57
C ILE A 166 -0.95 -22.86 3.39
N ILE A 167 -1.39 -21.80 4.07
CA ILE A 167 -0.63 -20.54 4.20
C ILE A 167 0.23 -20.59 5.46
N SER A 168 -0.36 -21.05 6.56
CA SER A 168 0.31 -21.12 7.85
C SER A 168 -0.23 -22.31 8.65
N GLN A 169 0.68 -23.04 9.27
CA GLN A 169 0.35 -24.04 10.27
C GLN A 169 0.49 -23.39 11.64
N GLY A 170 -0.61 -23.34 12.40
CA GLY A 170 -0.58 -22.89 13.79
C GLY A 170 0.40 -23.75 14.60
N ILE A 171 1.14 -23.11 15.49
CA ILE A 171 2.13 -23.75 16.37
C ILE A 171 1.45 -24.91 17.12
N ASN A 172 2.07 -26.08 17.03
CA ASN A 172 1.62 -27.33 17.60
C ASN A 172 1.68 -27.26 19.14
N TYR A 173 0.65 -26.75 19.80
CA TYR A 173 0.49 -26.99 21.23
C TYR A 173 0.03 -28.44 21.40
N PRO A 174 0.70 -29.27 22.23
CA PRO A 174 0.40 -30.69 22.40
C PRO A 174 -1.07 -31.03 22.71
N SER A 175 -1.84 -30.03 23.16
CA SER A 175 -3.22 -30.15 23.62
C SER A 175 -4.28 -29.52 22.72
N ILE A 176 -3.92 -28.83 21.63
CA ILE A 176 -4.89 -28.15 20.77
C ILE A 176 -4.73 -28.71 19.36
N SER A 177 -5.82 -29.17 18.76
CA SER A 177 -5.86 -29.62 17.36
C SER A 177 -5.16 -28.59 16.48
N ARG A 178 -4.13 -29.02 15.72
CA ARG A 178 -3.41 -28.19 14.76
C ARG A 178 -4.42 -27.43 13.91
N TYR A 179 -4.51 -26.12 14.03
CA TYR A 179 -5.30 -25.33 13.09
C TYR A 179 -4.39 -24.92 11.93
N CYS A 180 -4.84 -25.17 10.71
CA CYS A 180 -4.22 -24.62 9.52
C CYS A 180 -5.02 -23.42 9.06
N ILE A 181 -4.32 -22.34 8.72
CA ILE A 181 -4.88 -21.28 7.89
C ILE A 181 -4.59 -21.69 6.45
N GLN A 182 -5.65 -21.93 5.67
CA GLN A 182 -5.55 -22.41 4.30
C GLN A 182 -6.19 -21.42 3.33
N ARG A 183 -5.69 -21.37 2.10
CA ARG A 183 -6.18 -20.53 1.01
C ARG A 183 -6.75 -21.38 -0.10
N CYS A 184 -7.94 -21.06 -0.60
CA CYS A 184 -8.42 -21.59 -1.86
C CYS A 184 -7.59 -21.02 -3.01
N SER A 185 -6.83 -21.86 -3.71
CA SER A 185 -5.89 -21.43 -4.76
C SER A 185 -6.06 -22.29 -6.01
N CYS A 186 -5.65 -21.78 -7.18
CA CYS A 186 -5.67 -22.59 -8.39
C CYS A 186 -4.82 -23.86 -8.24
N LYS A 187 -5.33 -24.97 -8.79
CA LYS A 187 -4.75 -26.31 -8.66
C LYS A 187 -3.31 -26.39 -9.21
N SER A 188 -3.04 -25.73 -10.34
CA SER A 188 -1.71 -25.58 -10.94
C SER A 188 -1.52 -24.16 -11.49
N GLU A 189 -0.30 -23.84 -11.91
CA GLU A 189 0.06 -22.55 -12.54
C GLU A 189 -0.54 -22.39 -13.95
N ASP A 190 -0.98 -23.49 -14.55
CA ASP A 190 -1.70 -23.51 -15.83
C ASP A 190 -3.10 -22.91 -15.70
N PHE A 191 -3.57 -22.61 -14.49
CA PHE A 191 -4.86 -21.98 -14.27
C PHE A 191 -4.70 -20.56 -13.70
N VAL A 192 -5.43 -19.61 -14.28
CA VAL A 192 -5.46 -18.21 -13.87
C VAL A 192 -6.72 -17.95 -13.03
N PRO A 193 -6.60 -17.33 -11.85
CA PRO A 193 -7.76 -17.03 -11.01
C PRO A 193 -8.68 -15.99 -11.66
N LYS A 194 -9.98 -16.27 -11.66
CA LYS A 194 -11.08 -15.35 -12.02
C LYS A 194 -11.88 -14.98 -10.76
N ALA A 195 -13.06 -14.37 -10.90
CA ALA A 195 -13.83 -13.92 -9.74
C ALA A 195 -14.32 -15.08 -8.83
N PHE A 196 -14.65 -16.24 -9.41
CA PHE A 196 -15.28 -17.36 -8.70
C PHE A 196 -14.68 -18.75 -9.03
N HIS A 197 -13.70 -18.83 -9.93
CA HIS A 197 -13.07 -20.07 -10.38
C HIS A 197 -11.68 -19.80 -10.94
N CYS A 198 -10.91 -20.84 -11.27
CA CYS A 198 -9.71 -20.70 -12.09
C CYS A 198 -9.95 -21.25 -13.50
N GLU A 199 -9.51 -20.51 -14.52
CA GLU A 199 -9.59 -20.89 -15.93
C GLU A 199 -8.23 -21.34 -16.43
N GLU A 200 -8.19 -22.34 -17.30
CA GLU A 200 -6.95 -22.74 -17.94
C GLU A 200 -6.40 -21.56 -18.75
N ARG A 201 -5.09 -21.35 -18.65
CA ARG A 201 -4.39 -20.29 -19.34
C ARG A 201 -4.39 -20.68 -20.82
N ASP A 202 -5.28 -20.09 -21.61
CA ASP A 202 -5.16 -20.13 -23.06
C ASP A 202 -3.73 -19.71 -23.43
N GLU A 203 -3.08 -20.44 -24.35
CA GLU A 203 -1.77 -20.11 -24.93
C GLU A 203 -1.84 -18.79 -25.73
N ILE A 204 -2.22 -17.71 -25.07
CA ILE A 204 -2.09 -16.36 -25.56
C ILE A 204 -0.65 -16.00 -25.28
N ARG A 205 0.15 -15.83 -26.35
CA ARG A 205 1.51 -15.29 -26.33
C ARG A 205 1.53 -13.97 -25.54
N LEU A 206 1.74 -14.08 -24.24
CA LEU A 206 1.62 -13.01 -23.29
C LEU A 206 2.91 -12.18 -23.35
N LYS A 207 2.81 -10.96 -23.86
CA LYS A 207 3.78 -9.90 -23.56
C LYS A 207 3.70 -9.65 -22.06
N GLN A 208 4.78 -9.98 -21.35
CA GLN A 208 4.91 -9.88 -19.90
C GLN A 208 5.06 -8.42 -19.46
N GLU A 209 4.05 -7.86 -18.80
CA GLU A 209 4.20 -6.71 -17.90
C GLU A 209 3.31 -6.96 -16.67
N MET A 210 3.93 -7.37 -15.56
CA MET A 210 3.35 -7.38 -14.22
C MET A 210 3.97 -6.22 -13.43
N THR A 211 3.14 -5.34 -12.88
CA THR A 211 3.54 -4.10 -12.19
C THR A 211 3.48 -4.22 -10.66
N SER A 212 4.26 -3.37 -10.01
CA SER A 212 4.97 -3.61 -8.73
C SER A 212 4.25 -3.17 -7.43
N ASN A 213 2.97 -2.79 -7.44
CA ASN A 213 2.48 -1.90 -6.38
C ASN A 213 1.83 -2.54 -5.14
N ASP A 214 1.67 -3.87 -5.06
CA ASP A 214 1.21 -4.54 -3.82
C ASP A 214 2.35 -4.79 -2.80
N ILE A 215 3.59 -4.40 -3.11
CA ILE A 215 4.81 -4.81 -2.37
C ILE A 215 5.15 -3.89 -1.19
N LEU A 216 4.66 -2.63 -1.18
CA LEU A 216 5.10 -1.62 -0.20
C LEU A 216 4.72 -1.92 1.26
N GLN A 217 3.89 -2.93 1.54
CA GLN A 217 3.60 -3.31 2.92
C GLN A 217 4.72 -4.12 3.60
N PHE A 218 5.67 -4.68 2.85
CA PHE A 218 6.72 -5.56 3.40
C PHE A 218 8.15 -5.09 3.16
N CYS A 219 8.38 -4.11 2.29
CA CYS A 219 9.71 -3.59 1.99
C CYS A 219 9.89 -2.19 2.59
N PRO A 220 10.82 -1.96 3.54
CA PRO A 220 11.08 -0.63 4.07
C PRO A 220 11.66 0.35 3.04
N ARG A 221 12.10 -0.14 1.87
CA ARG A 221 12.65 0.67 0.77
C ARG A 221 12.12 0.15 -0.56
N ALA A 222 11.82 1.07 -1.49
CA ALA A 222 11.44 0.73 -2.86
C ALA A 222 12.65 0.35 -3.73
N ILE A 223 13.85 0.77 -3.33
CA ILE A 223 15.10 0.57 -4.08
C ILE A 223 16.18 0.13 -3.08
N TYR A 224 16.85 -0.99 -3.38
CA TYR A 224 17.99 -1.54 -2.66
C TYR A 224 19.24 -1.39 -3.54
N ASN A 225 20.40 -1.24 -2.91
CA ASN A 225 21.66 -1.21 -3.64
C ASN A 225 22.01 -2.61 -4.15
N LEU A 226 22.80 -2.69 -5.22
CA LEU A 226 23.35 -3.95 -5.71
C LEU A 226 24.13 -4.64 -4.56
N GLU A 227 23.94 -5.95 -4.44
CA GLU A 227 24.48 -6.83 -3.38
C GLU A 227 23.99 -6.54 -1.96
N GLN A 228 23.02 -5.65 -1.79
CA GLN A 228 22.42 -5.44 -0.48
C GLN A 228 21.55 -6.64 -0.08
N ASP A 229 21.85 -7.21 1.08
CA ASP A 229 21.14 -8.36 1.64
C ASP A 229 19.95 -7.93 2.52
N ILE A 230 18.90 -8.74 2.49
CA ILE A 230 17.72 -8.64 3.35
C ILE A 230 17.31 -10.03 3.83
N THR A 231 16.86 -10.12 5.09
CA THR A 231 16.22 -11.32 5.61
C THR A 231 14.71 -11.21 5.43
N ASP A 232 14.12 -12.13 4.66
CA ASP A 232 12.68 -12.19 4.43
C ASP A 232 12.07 -13.49 4.94
N ILE A 233 11.06 -13.36 5.77
CA ILE A 233 10.28 -14.47 6.30
C ILE A 233 9.45 -15.06 5.15
N GLY A 234 9.66 -16.35 4.88
CA GLY A 234 9.03 -17.11 3.80
C GLY A 234 9.56 -16.83 2.38
N CYS A 235 10.66 -16.09 2.20
CA CYS A 235 11.27 -15.85 0.87
C CYS A 235 10.36 -15.24 -0.19
N ARG A 236 9.42 -14.42 0.23
CA ARG A 236 8.40 -13.78 -0.61
C ARG A 236 8.98 -12.77 -1.60
N LEU A 237 10.17 -12.19 -1.34
CA LEU A 237 10.76 -11.21 -2.27
C LEU A 237 11.51 -11.82 -3.46
N THR A 238 11.78 -13.13 -3.50
CA THR A 238 12.62 -13.73 -4.56
C THR A 238 12.02 -13.50 -5.94
N GLY A 239 12.82 -12.96 -6.86
CA GLY A 239 12.42 -12.62 -8.22
C GLY A 239 11.68 -11.27 -8.34
N LEU A 240 11.35 -10.60 -7.23
CA LEU A 240 10.80 -9.25 -7.25
C LEU A 240 11.91 -8.23 -7.55
N LYS A 241 11.54 -7.13 -8.19
CA LYS A 241 12.47 -6.03 -8.47
C LYS A 241 12.93 -5.39 -7.17
N CYS A 242 14.24 -5.26 -7.02
CA CYS A 242 14.86 -4.50 -5.92
C CYS A 242 15.50 -3.19 -6.41
N GLY A 243 15.52 -2.97 -7.72
CA GLY A 243 15.89 -1.71 -8.38
C GLY A 243 15.75 -1.81 -9.90
N GLU A 244 16.19 -0.78 -10.63
CA GLU A 244 16.24 -0.85 -12.11
C GLU A 244 17.17 -1.99 -12.55
N ASN A 245 16.64 -2.94 -13.33
CA ASN A 245 17.35 -4.14 -13.80
C ASN A 245 17.90 -5.07 -12.70
N MET A 246 17.47 -4.89 -11.46
CA MET A 246 17.87 -5.73 -10.32
C MET A 246 16.66 -6.46 -9.72
N ILE A 247 16.87 -7.69 -9.26
CA ILE A 247 15.89 -8.51 -8.55
C ILE A 247 16.50 -9.12 -7.29
N PHE A 248 15.67 -9.45 -6.31
CA PHE A 248 16.10 -10.22 -5.16
C PHE A 248 16.36 -11.68 -5.55
N VAL A 249 17.53 -12.19 -5.19
CA VAL A 249 17.94 -13.58 -5.38
C VAL A 249 18.14 -14.22 -4.01
N THR A 250 17.56 -15.39 -3.76
CA THR A 250 17.76 -16.12 -2.50
C THR A 250 19.20 -16.60 -2.39
N MET A 251 19.88 -16.21 -1.32
CA MET A 251 21.25 -16.61 -1.02
C MET A 251 21.29 -17.80 -0.05
N GLU A 252 20.47 -17.77 1.00
CA GLU A 252 20.46 -18.79 2.05
C GLU A 252 19.04 -19.00 2.58
N GLN A 253 18.60 -20.25 2.78
CA GLN A 253 17.25 -20.59 3.29
C GLN A 253 17.32 -21.18 4.70
N TYR A 254 16.40 -20.74 5.57
CA TYR A 254 16.23 -21.21 6.94
C TYR A 254 14.99 -22.10 7.03
N PHE A 255 15.17 -23.31 7.57
CA PHE A 255 14.11 -24.31 7.72
C PHE A 255 13.72 -24.47 9.19
N SER A 256 12.49 -24.93 9.43
CA SER A 256 12.06 -25.35 10.76
C SER A 256 12.81 -26.61 11.19
N GLU A 257 13.25 -26.71 12.45
CA GLU A 257 14.03 -27.86 12.97
C GLU A 257 13.37 -29.23 12.74
N ASN A 258 12.08 -29.28 12.42
CA ASN A 258 11.33 -30.51 12.20
C ASN A 258 10.48 -30.54 10.91
N SER A 259 10.71 -29.62 9.96
CA SER A 259 10.04 -29.70 8.66
C SER A 259 10.87 -29.08 7.55
N ASP A 260 10.74 -29.61 6.33
CA ASP A 260 11.31 -29.05 5.09
C ASP A 260 10.62 -27.72 4.68
N THR A 261 9.97 -27.04 5.63
CA THR A 261 9.28 -25.78 5.41
C THR A 261 10.24 -24.64 5.65
N ILE A 262 10.46 -23.83 4.62
CA ILE A 262 11.26 -22.61 4.68
C ILE A 262 10.52 -21.59 5.58
N ILE A 263 11.13 -21.24 6.71
CA ILE A 263 10.64 -20.18 7.61
C ILE A 263 11.07 -18.81 7.07
N GLY A 264 12.23 -18.73 6.44
CA GLY A 264 12.75 -17.49 5.85
C GLY A 264 14.00 -17.72 5.03
N CYS A 265 14.53 -16.65 4.44
CA CYS A 265 15.83 -16.66 3.78
C CYS A 265 16.51 -15.32 3.85
N VAL A 266 17.81 -15.33 3.59
CA VAL A 266 18.56 -14.15 3.16
C VAL A 266 18.45 -14.04 1.64
N GLN A 267 18.10 -12.85 1.16
CA GLN A 267 18.00 -12.52 -0.26
C GLN A 267 18.90 -11.32 -0.55
N SER A 268 19.59 -11.34 -1.69
CA SER A 268 20.48 -10.27 -2.12
C SER A 268 19.92 -9.59 -3.37
N CYS A 269 19.97 -8.27 -3.42
CA CYS A 269 19.58 -7.53 -4.61
C CYS A 269 20.66 -7.68 -5.70
N ARG A 270 20.38 -8.43 -6.76
CA ARG A 270 21.33 -8.70 -7.85
C ARG A 270 20.79 -8.24 -9.18
N CYS A 271 21.66 -7.99 -10.16
CA CYS A 271 21.22 -7.81 -11.54
C CYS A 271 20.39 -9.03 -11.96
N LYS A 272 19.20 -8.80 -12.51
CA LYS A 272 18.34 -9.84 -13.09
C LYS A 272 19.20 -10.65 -14.07
N GLU A 273 19.19 -11.98 -14.04
CA GLU A 273 20.03 -12.76 -14.97
C GLU A 273 19.78 -12.30 -16.42
N GLY A 274 20.85 -11.84 -17.10
CA GLY A 274 20.80 -11.19 -18.42
C GLY A 274 20.52 -9.67 -18.41
N GLY A 275 20.41 -9.06 -17.24
CA GLY A 275 20.08 -7.66 -16.96
C GLY A 275 21.32 -6.80 -17.00
N TYR A 276 21.67 -6.39 -18.22
CA TYR A 276 22.74 -5.46 -18.52
C TYR A 276 22.51 -4.10 -17.85
N CYS A 277 23.56 -3.49 -17.29
CA CYS A 277 23.49 -2.11 -16.81
C CYS A 277 23.37 -1.18 -18.03
N GLU A 278 22.48 -0.19 -17.97
CA GLU A 278 22.35 0.78 -19.06
C GLU A 278 23.66 1.55 -19.26
N LEU A 279 24.01 1.83 -20.51
CA LEU A 279 25.21 2.61 -20.84
C LEU A 279 25.21 3.95 -20.09
N GLY A 280 26.37 4.29 -19.52
CA GLY A 280 26.58 5.54 -18.81
C GLY A 280 26.07 5.60 -17.37
N LYS A 281 25.30 4.61 -16.87
CA LYS A 281 24.91 4.56 -15.44
C LYS A 281 26.15 4.33 -14.57
N LYS A 282 26.26 5.13 -13.50
CA LYS A 282 27.32 5.02 -12.48
C LYS A 282 26.93 3.98 -11.43
N ILE A 283 27.86 3.09 -11.12
CA ILE A 283 27.76 2.15 -10.00
C ILE A 283 28.90 2.41 -9.02
N TYR A 284 28.64 2.10 -7.75
CA TYR A 284 29.65 2.12 -6.70
C TYR A 284 30.05 0.67 -6.43
N ASP A 285 31.32 0.37 -6.64
CA ASP A 285 31.89 -0.97 -6.55
C ASP A 285 33.00 -0.95 -5.52
N TYR A 286 32.78 -1.63 -4.40
CA TYR A 286 33.79 -1.81 -3.35
C TYR A 286 34.88 -2.75 -3.89
N ASP A 287 36.14 -2.42 -3.64
CA ASP A 287 37.33 -3.10 -4.20
C ASP A 287 37.52 -3.02 -5.74
N CYS A 288 36.59 -2.44 -6.48
CA CYS A 288 36.66 -2.34 -7.94
C CYS A 288 36.64 -3.68 -8.69
N ALA A 289 35.99 -4.69 -8.12
CA ALA A 289 35.94 -6.04 -8.68
C ALA A 289 35.29 -6.12 -10.08
N LEU A 290 34.41 -5.18 -10.43
CA LEU A 290 33.67 -5.17 -11.68
C LEU A 290 34.44 -4.53 -12.85
N THR A 291 35.59 -3.88 -12.62
CA THR A 291 36.35 -3.25 -13.73
C THR A 291 36.71 -4.27 -14.81
N ASP A 292 36.48 -3.91 -16.07
CA ASP A 292 36.69 -4.73 -17.27
C ASP A 292 35.77 -5.96 -17.39
N THR A 293 34.82 -6.14 -16.47
CA THR A 293 33.79 -7.19 -16.59
C THR A 293 32.67 -6.76 -17.53
N GLU A 294 32.03 -7.73 -18.19
CA GLU A 294 30.97 -7.47 -19.16
C GLU A 294 29.69 -7.00 -18.46
N CYS A 295 29.27 -5.76 -18.73
CA CYS A 295 28.02 -5.19 -18.23
C CYS A 295 26.88 -5.26 -19.27
N GLY A 296 27.17 -5.76 -20.47
CA GLY A 296 26.34 -5.62 -21.67
C GLY A 296 26.88 -6.39 -22.87
N ILE A 297 26.03 -6.66 -23.87
CA ILE A 297 26.51 -7.13 -25.19
C ILE A 297 27.39 -6.03 -25.79
N ASN A 298 28.67 -6.33 -25.99
CA ASN A 298 29.71 -5.37 -26.41
C ASN A 298 29.91 -4.20 -25.43
N MET A 299 29.67 -4.40 -24.13
CA MET A 299 29.86 -3.40 -23.09
C MET A 299 30.68 -3.95 -21.93
N ILE A 300 31.48 -3.11 -21.29
CA ILE A 300 32.26 -3.43 -20.09
C ILE A 300 32.14 -2.31 -19.05
N PHE A 301 32.28 -2.67 -17.77
CA PHE A 301 32.42 -1.67 -16.72
C PHE A 301 33.81 -1.04 -16.78
N VAL A 302 33.86 0.28 -16.69
CA VAL A 302 35.09 1.07 -16.69
C VAL A 302 35.11 1.93 -15.42
N THR A 303 36.15 1.79 -14.60
CA THR A 303 36.38 2.69 -13.46
C THR A 303 36.62 4.11 -13.95
N VAL A 304 35.76 5.04 -13.51
CA VAL A 304 35.89 6.48 -13.81
C VAL A 304 36.48 7.27 -12.65
N GLN A 305 36.30 6.80 -11.43
CA GLN A 305 36.84 7.44 -10.24
C GLN A 305 37.15 6.38 -9.19
N ARG A 306 38.37 6.37 -8.67
CA ARG A 306 38.74 5.53 -7.52
C ARG A 306 38.87 6.42 -6.30
N ASN A 307 38.13 6.11 -5.25
CA ASN A 307 38.27 6.79 -3.97
C ASN A 307 39.21 5.97 -3.09
N ASN A 308 40.45 6.41 -2.95
CA ASN A 308 41.46 5.68 -2.20
C ASN A 308 41.16 5.65 -0.69
N ASP A 309 40.40 6.62 -0.17
CA ASP A 309 40.13 6.74 1.25
C ASP A 309 38.97 5.85 1.71
N ALA A 310 38.10 5.43 0.79
CA ALA A 310 36.84 4.74 1.11
C ALA A 310 36.73 3.33 0.50
N GLU A 311 37.83 2.80 -0.05
CA GLU A 311 37.91 1.44 -0.65
C GLU A 311 36.83 1.11 -1.69
N TYR A 312 36.27 2.14 -2.35
CA TYR A 312 35.34 1.95 -3.46
C TYR A 312 35.76 2.74 -4.69
N CYS A 313 35.27 2.32 -5.85
CA CYS A 313 35.31 3.11 -7.07
C CYS A 313 33.93 3.30 -7.66
N ILE A 314 33.82 4.39 -8.41
CA ILE A 314 32.69 4.67 -9.28
C ILE A 314 33.05 4.11 -10.65
N GLN A 315 32.23 3.21 -11.15
CA GLN A 315 32.38 2.60 -12.48
C GLN A 315 31.17 2.92 -13.35
N ILE A 316 31.34 2.89 -14.66
CA ILE A 316 30.26 3.06 -15.63
C ILE A 316 30.31 1.98 -16.69
N CYS A 317 29.15 1.54 -17.17
CA CYS A 317 29.06 0.64 -18.32
C CYS A 317 29.31 1.44 -19.62
N LYS A 318 30.28 1.00 -20.43
CA LYS A 318 30.70 1.62 -21.71
C LYS A 318 30.88 0.58 -22.80
N CYS A 319 30.87 1.00 -24.06
CA CYS A 319 31.21 0.10 -25.16
C CYS A 319 32.62 -0.49 -25.00
N LYS A 320 32.74 -1.81 -25.21
CA LYS A 320 33.95 -2.61 -24.97
C LYS A 320 35.16 -2.19 -25.81
N SER A 321 34.93 -1.58 -26.98
CA SER A 321 35.99 -1.05 -27.83
C SER A 321 35.49 0.13 -28.69
N ALA A 322 36.43 0.86 -29.29
CA ALA A 322 36.14 1.95 -30.24
C ALA A 322 35.51 1.48 -31.57
N GLU A 323 35.45 0.16 -31.80
CA GLU A 323 34.76 -0.43 -32.95
C GLU A 323 33.24 -0.45 -32.76
N TYR A 324 32.75 -0.12 -31.56
CA TYR A 324 31.34 -0.01 -31.27
C TYR A 324 30.96 1.44 -31.01
N ILE A 325 29.80 1.85 -31.52
CA ILE A 325 29.19 3.15 -31.23
C ILE A 325 27.95 2.94 -30.37
N GLU A 326 27.77 3.82 -29.41
CA GLU A 326 26.55 3.88 -28.61
C GLU A 326 25.41 4.47 -29.44
N ARG A 327 24.33 3.71 -29.61
CA ARG A 327 23.08 4.13 -30.26
C ARG A 327 21.90 3.53 -29.51
N ASP A 328 20.97 4.37 -29.07
CA ASP A 328 19.76 3.98 -28.34
C ASP A 328 20.05 3.06 -27.13
N GLY A 329 21.06 3.42 -26.33
CA GLY A 329 21.45 2.65 -25.14
C GLY A 329 22.11 1.29 -25.45
N LYS A 330 22.53 1.05 -26.70
CA LYS A 330 23.20 -0.19 -27.14
C LYS A 330 24.54 0.10 -27.82
N CYS A 331 25.50 -0.79 -27.64
CA CYS A 331 26.79 -0.76 -28.35
C CYS A 331 26.68 -1.58 -29.63
N LEU A 332 26.48 -0.89 -30.75
CA LEU A 332 26.40 -1.48 -32.07
C LEU A 332 27.78 -1.43 -32.73
N ILE A 333 28.14 -2.46 -33.49
CA ILE A 333 29.34 -2.38 -34.34
C ILE A 333 29.21 -1.11 -35.17
N LYS A 334 30.25 -0.29 -35.15
CA LYS A 334 30.45 0.82 -36.07
C LYS A 334 30.58 0.21 -37.46
N VAL A 335 29.44 -0.12 -38.04
CA VAL A 335 29.33 -0.33 -39.48
C VAL A 335 29.90 0.96 -40.04
N ILE A 336 31.07 0.88 -40.66
CA ILE A 336 31.60 1.96 -41.47
C ILE A 336 30.48 2.18 -42.49
N SER A 337 29.62 3.16 -42.20
CA SER A 337 28.47 3.45 -43.01
C SER A 337 29.07 3.71 -44.38
N ALA A 338 28.72 2.83 -45.32
CA ALA A 338 29.13 2.89 -46.70
C ALA A 338 28.44 4.08 -47.38
N ILE A 339 28.58 5.28 -46.81
CA ILE A 339 28.40 6.57 -47.48
C ILE A 339 29.59 6.81 -48.45
N ASP A 340 30.54 5.87 -48.50
CA ASP A 340 31.37 5.63 -49.69
C ASP A 340 30.69 4.73 -50.74
N GLN A 341 29.36 4.52 -50.68
CA GLN A 341 28.66 3.95 -51.82
C GLN A 341 28.76 4.93 -53.01
N PRO A 342 29.27 4.46 -54.16
CA PRO A 342 29.84 5.32 -55.20
C PRO A 342 28.88 6.29 -55.89
N CYS A 343 27.56 6.17 -55.69
CA CYS A 343 26.60 6.98 -56.42
C CYS A 343 26.49 8.46 -56.00
N PHE A 344 27.08 8.87 -54.86
CA PHE A 344 27.10 10.29 -54.48
C PHE A 344 28.44 11.00 -54.75
N LYS A 345 29.53 10.26 -54.98
CA LYS A 345 30.86 10.82 -55.24
C LYS A 345 31.20 10.93 -56.74
N ASN A 346 30.22 11.25 -57.59
CA ASN A 346 30.32 11.49 -59.06
C ASN A 346 29.84 10.35 -59.99
N ALA A 347 29.02 9.39 -59.56
CA ALA A 347 28.45 8.38 -60.45
C ALA A 347 26.92 8.36 -60.37
N ASN A 348 26.21 8.25 -61.50
CA ASN A 348 24.76 8.03 -61.51
C ASN A 348 24.41 6.71 -60.81
N CYS A 349 23.30 6.67 -60.07
CA CYS A 349 22.78 5.41 -59.54
C CYS A 349 22.35 4.50 -60.69
N ALA A 350 22.58 3.20 -60.55
CA ALA A 350 22.01 2.23 -61.48
C ALA A 350 20.50 2.08 -61.22
N LEU A 351 19.77 1.75 -62.29
CA LEU A 351 18.35 1.44 -62.19
C LEU A 351 18.14 0.28 -61.20
N GLY A 352 17.33 0.50 -60.16
CA GLY A 352 17.05 -0.46 -59.10
C GLY A 352 17.90 -0.32 -57.84
N ASP A 353 18.91 0.55 -57.81
CA ASP A 353 19.67 0.84 -56.60
C ASP A 353 18.74 1.37 -55.50
N SER A 354 18.91 0.85 -54.28
CA SER A 354 18.14 1.26 -53.11
C SER A 354 18.97 2.08 -52.14
N ILE A 355 18.38 3.12 -51.57
CA ILE A 355 18.96 3.92 -50.49
C ILE A 355 18.03 3.99 -49.29
N THR A 356 18.61 3.98 -48.09
CA THR A 356 17.90 4.30 -46.86
C THR A 356 18.09 5.78 -46.54
N ASP A 357 17.00 6.52 -46.47
CA ASP A 357 16.98 7.98 -46.34
C ASP A 357 16.15 8.42 -45.13
N GLU A 358 16.77 9.18 -44.24
CA GLU A 358 16.14 9.75 -43.04
C GLU A 358 15.33 11.01 -43.43
N GLY A 359 14.01 10.87 -43.35
CA GLY A 359 13.03 11.90 -43.70
C GLY A 359 12.59 11.88 -45.16
N CYS A 360 13.01 10.88 -45.95
CA CYS A 360 12.66 10.75 -47.37
C CYS A 360 12.98 12.00 -48.22
N GLN A 361 14.05 12.71 -47.87
CA GLN A 361 14.44 13.98 -48.49
C GLN A 361 14.85 13.84 -49.96
N LEU A 362 15.21 12.63 -50.38
CA LEU A 362 15.59 12.30 -51.76
C LEU A 362 14.39 11.93 -52.64
N SER A 363 13.18 11.82 -52.10
CA SER A 363 12.03 11.38 -52.90
C SER A 363 11.71 12.38 -54.01
N GLY A 364 11.68 11.88 -55.25
CA GLY A 364 11.54 12.69 -56.46
C GLY A 364 12.84 13.35 -56.95
N GLN A 365 13.98 13.18 -56.27
CA GLN A 365 15.27 13.62 -56.81
C GLN A 365 15.75 12.67 -57.91
N LYS A 366 16.42 13.24 -58.92
CA LYS A 366 16.99 12.47 -60.02
C LYS A 366 18.17 11.65 -59.51
N CYS A 367 18.08 10.34 -59.70
CA CYS A 367 19.15 9.38 -59.41
C CYS A 367 19.91 8.96 -60.68
N GLY A 368 19.41 9.32 -61.86
CA GLY A 368 20.09 9.21 -63.16
C GLY A 368 19.24 9.77 -64.30
N ILE A 369 19.63 9.49 -65.55
CA ILE A 369 18.92 10.01 -66.75
C ILE A 369 17.56 9.31 -66.87
N ASN A 370 16.48 10.10 -66.81
CA ASN A 370 15.09 9.62 -66.78
C ASN A 370 14.79 8.70 -65.57
N MET A 371 15.51 8.88 -64.46
CA MET A 371 15.33 8.10 -63.24
C MET A 371 15.23 8.99 -62.01
N GLU A 372 14.39 8.62 -61.05
CA GLU A 372 14.23 9.29 -59.77
C GLU A 372 14.07 8.32 -58.61
N PHE A 373 14.36 8.79 -57.41
CA PHE A 373 14.15 8.01 -56.19
C PHE A 373 12.66 7.96 -55.82
N ILE A 374 12.13 6.75 -55.72
CA ILE A 374 10.74 6.46 -55.35
C ILE A 374 10.71 5.70 -54.01
N PRO A 375 9.98 6.21 -52.99
CA PRO A 375 9.87 5.54 -51.70
C PRO A 375 9.03 4.27 -51.78
N PHE A 376 9.56 3.16 -51.27
CA PHE A 376 8.89 1.86 -51.26
C PHE A 376 8.39 1.45 -49.87
N VAL A 377 9.18 1.70 -48.82
CA VAL A 377 8.81 1.38 -47.43
C VAL A 377 9.02 2.60 -46.57
N LEU A 378 7.96 3.05 -45.88
CA LEU A 378 8.02 4.09 -44.84
C LEU A 378 7.95 3.44 -43.45
N ASN A 379 9.01 3.57 -42.68
CA ASN A 379 9.01 3.25 -41.26
C ASN A 379 8.62 4.51 -40.47
N LEU A 380 7.32 4.74 -40.33
CA LEU A 380 6.74 5.96 -39.74
C LEU A 380 7.32 6.34 -38.35
N PRO A 381 7.54 5.41 -37.40
CA PRO A 381 8.13 5.75 -36.10
C PRO A 381 9.52 6.36 -36.17
N MET A 382 10.37 5.91 -37.10
CA MET A 382 11.76 6.36 -37.19
C MET A 382 11.97 7.46 -38.24
N ASN A 383 10.93 7.83 -38.99
CA ASN A 383 11.03 8.75 -40.11
C ASN A 383 12.11 8.31 -41.12
N ILE A 384 12.28 7.00 -41.32
CA ILE A 384 13.24 6.41 -42.27
C ILE A 384 12.43 5.80 -43.42
N CYS A 385 12.88 5.99 -44.66
CA CYS A 385 12.36 5.23 -45.79
C CYS A 385 13.45 4.63 -46.67
N ILE A 386 13.08 3.51 -47.30
CA ILE A 386 13.88 2.89 -48.36
C ILE A 386 13.34 3.38 -49.69
N GLN A 387 14.20 3.97 -50.51
CA GLN A 387 13.88 4.51 -51.83
C GLN A 387 14.67 3.79 -52.91
N TYR A 388 14.04 3.57 -54.07
CA TYR A 388 14.66 2.92 -55.22
C TYR A 388 14.83 3.90 -56.37
N CYS A 389 15.95 3.83 -57.08
CA CYS A 389 16.17 4.57 -58.31
C CYS A 389 15.40 3.91 -59.46
N LEU A 390 14.30 4.52 -59.92
CA LEU A 390 13.39 3.95 -60.92
C LEU A 390 13.09 4.95 -62.04
N CYS A 391 12.51 4.52 -63.16
CA CYS A 391 12.14 5.43 -64.25
C CYS A 391 11.13 6.48 -63.79
N ASP A 392 11.39 7.75 -64.11
CA ASP A 392 10.62 8.90 -63.61
C ASP A 392 9.27 9.13 -64.33
N ASN A 393 9.01 8.40 -65.41
CA ASN A 393 7.84 8.63 -66.24
C ASN A 393 7.44 7.34 -66.97
N GLU A 394 6.13 7.07 -67.03
CA GLU A 394 5.52 5.91 -67.71
C GLU A 394 5.84 5.81 -69.22
N SER A 395 6.31 6.90 -69.82
CA SER A 395 6.81 6.93 -71.19
C SER A 395 8.18 6.26 -71.36
N PHE A 396 8.85 5.88 -70.27
CA PHE A 396 10.08 5.12 -70.29
C PHE A 396 9.85 3.69 -69.79
N VAL A 397 10.44 2.73 -70.48
CA VAL A 397 10.48 1.32 -70.06
C VAL A 397 11.91 0.94 -69.75
N THR A 398 12.06 0.08 -68.75
CA THR A 398 13.33 -0.45 -68.31
C THR A 398 13.87 -1.40 -69.38
N ASN A 399 15.03 -1.08 -69.95
CA ASN A 399 15.80 -1.98 -70.79
C ASN A 399 17.06 -2.37 -70.02
N SER A 400 16.97 -3.47 -69.25
CA SER A 400 17.94 -4.12 -68.34
C SER A 400 18.79 -3.25 -67.40
N GLU A 401 19.24 -2.07 -67.82
CA GLU A 401 20.10 -1.14 -67.07
C GLU A 401 19.69 0.34 -67.23
N GLN A 402 18.82 0.68 -68.19
CA GLN A 402 18.47 2.08 -68.49
C GLN A 402 16.98 2.30 -68.75
N CYS A 403 16.51 3.50 -68.45
CA CYS A 403 15.17 3.96 -68.81
C CYS A 403 15.18 4.52 -70.23
N SER A 404 14.57 3.77 -71.16
CA SER A 404 14.51 4.10 -72.58
C SER A 404 13.08 4.45 -73.00
N LYS A 405 12.94 5.44 -73.88
CA LYS A 405 11.61 5.93 -74.31
C LYS A 405 10.87 4.80 -75.03
N ARG A 406 9.64 4.54 -74.63
CA ARG A 406 8.78 3.48 -75.19
C ARG A 406 8.56 3.78 -76.69
N ASN A 407 9.20 3.02 -77.57
CA ASN A 407 8.99 3.15 -79.01
C ASN A 407 7.58 2.68 -79.35
N SER A 408 6.78 3.57 -79.94
CA SER A 408 5.35 3.40 -80.24
C SER A 408 5.03 2.35 -81.31
N SER A 409 6.02 1.59 -81.80
CA SER A 409 5.85 0.70 -82.95
C SER A 409 5.72 -0.80 -82.63
N HIS A 410 5.67 -1.22 -81.36
CA HIS A 410 5.39 -2.61 -81.00
C HIS A 410 4.29 -2.70 -79.94
N LEU A 411 3.05 -2.46 -80.38
CA LEU A 411 1.81 -2.73 -79.64
C LEU A 411 1.05 -3.85 -80.38
N SER A 412 1.65 -5.04 -80.42
CA SER A 412 0.97 -6.28 -80.81
C SER A 412 1.67 -7.45 -80.13
N GLU A 413 0.92 -8.22 -79.35
CA GLU A 413 1.30 -9.53 -78.80
C GLU A 413 2.28 -9.51 -77.61
N MET A 414 1.77 -9.20 -76.42
CA MET A 414 2.25 -9.86 -75.20
C MET A 414 1.08 -10.24 -74.29
N ASN A 415 0.99 -11.54 -74.03
CA ASN A 415 -0.07 -12.27 -73.36
C ASN A 415 -0.31 -11.80 -71.92
N ILE A 416 -1.56 -11.44 -71.62
CA ILE A 416 -2.09 -11.04 -70.29
C ILE A 416 -2.20 -12.22 -69.30
N ILE A 417 -1.71 -13.41 -69.61
CA ILE A 417 -2.02 -14.60 -68.79
C ILE A 417 -1.10 -14.80 -67.55
N ASN A 418 0.06 -14.16 -67.42
CA ASN A 418 0.99 -14.47 -66.31
C ASN A 418 1.16 -13.39 -65.21
N MET A 419 0.23 -12.44 -65.06
CA MET A 419 0.27 -11.49 -63.93
C MET A 419 -0.88 -11.62 -62.92
N CYS A 420 -1.82 -12.55 -63.10
CA CYS A 420 -2.93 -12.72 -62.14
C CYS A 420 -2.69 -13.78 -61.05
N GLU A 421 -1.68 -14.65 -61.14
CA GLU A 421 -1.48 -15.68 -60.09
C GLU A 421 -0.67 -15.23 -58.87
N ALA A 422 -0.07 -14.02 -58.87
CA ALA A 422 0.66 -13.51 -57.71
C ALA A 422 -0.08 -12.43 -56.89
N ALA A 423 -1.27 -12.00 -57.33
CA ALA A 423 -2.01 -10.91 -56.66
C ALA A 423 -3.08 -11.40 -55.67
N ASP A 424 -3.48 -12.68 -55.71
CA ASP A 424 -4.65 -13.14 -54.94
C ASP A 424 -4.37 -13.39 -53.44
N GLU A 425 -3.13 -13.68 -53.02
CA GLU A 425 -2.87 -13.89 -51.58
C GLU A 425 -2.67 -12.60 -50.77
N HIS A 426 -2.36 -11.47 -51.42
CA HIS A 426 -2.14 -10.21 -50.69
C HIS A 426 -3.36 -9.26 -50.72
N TRP A 427 -4.28 -9.44 -51.68
CA TRP A 427 -5.44 -8.54 -51.84
C TRP A 427 -6.59 -8.79 -50.84
N ILE A 428 -6.70 -10.01 -50.30
CA ILE A 428 -7.77 -10.35 -49.34
C ILE A 428 -7.52 -9.73 -47.94
N LYS A 429 -6.27 -9.39 -47.58
CA LYS A 429 -5.98 -8.74 -46.28
C LYS A 429 -6.17 -7.22 -46.27
N LEU A 430 -6.12 -6.52 -47.40
CA LEU A 430 -6.17 -5.05 -47.40
C LEU A 430 -7.60 -4.49 -47.44
N ASN A 431 -8.57 -5.21 -48.01
CA ASN A 431 -9.94 -4.68 -48.14
C ASN A 431 -10.81 -4.73 -46.88
N LYS A 432 -10.31 -5.30 -45.77
CA LYS A 432 -11.01 -5.17 -44.48
C LYS A 432 -10.80 -3.80 -43.83
N TYR A 433 -9.83 -3.01 -44.29
CA TYR A 433 -9.49 -1.72 -43.67
C TYR A 433 -9.99 -0.48 -44.44
N ILE A 434 -10.19 -0.57 -45.76
CA ILE A 434 -10.54 0.63 -46.57
C ILE A 434 -12.05 0.87 -46.68
N LEU A 435 -12.91 -0.10 -46.33
CA LEU A 435 -14.38 0.07 -46.42
C LEU A 435 -15.05 0.79 -45.23
N LYS A 436 -14.30 1.43 -44.32
CA LYS A 436 -14.88 2.24 -43.23
C LYS A 436 -14.61 3.75 -43.30
N SER A 437 -13.98 4.27 -44.36
CA SER A 437 -13.66 5.69 -44.44
C SER A 437 -14.01 6.34 -45.79
N VAL A 438 -15.18 6.06 -46.36
CA VAL A 438 -15.76 6.90 -47.43
C VAL A 438 -17.29 6.89 -47.32
N LYS A 439 -17.87 7.85 -46.59
CA LYS A 439 -19.16 8.51 -46.90
C LYS A 439 -19.53 9.46 -45.75
N TYR A 440 -19.52 10.75 -46.07
CA TYR A 440 -20.46 11.83 -45.67
C TYR A 440 -19.75 13.17 -45.54
N THR A 441 -19.13 13.61 -46.63
CA THR A 441 -18.94 15.03 -46.96
C THR A 441 -20.08 15.42 -47.87
N ALA A 442 -21.09 16.16 -47.38
CA ALA A 442 -21.92 17.03 -48.20
C ALA A 442 -22.94 17.82 -47.37
N MET A 443 -22.89 19.14 -47.60
CA MET A 443 -24.00 20.10 -47.54
C MET A 443 -24.34 20.74 -46.19
N SER A 444 -23.57 21.79 -45.93
CA SER A 444 -24.04 23.12 -45.53
C SER A 444 -25.50 23.43 -45.93
N GLY A 445 -26.25 24.01 -44.99
CA GLY A 445 -27.31 24.96 -45.32
C GLY A 445 -28.61 24.77 -44.56
N ARG A 446 -28.77 25.50 -43.43
CA ARG A 446 -29.80 26.54 -43.24
C ARG A 446 -29.94 26.88 -41.75
N ARG A 447 -29.76 28.17 -41.47
CA ARG A 447 -30.12 28.84 -40.21
C ARG A 447 -31.63 28.73 -39.97
N PRO A 448 -32.06 28.50 -38.72
CA PRO A 448 -33.27 29.10 -38.20
C PRO A 448 -32.89 30.13 -37.13
N CYS A 449 -33.14 31.38 -37.47
CA CYS A 449 -33.11 32.51 -36.56
C CYS A 449 -34.10 32.26 -35.40
N TYR A 450 -33.62 32.26 -34.15
CA TYR A 450 -34.49 32.54 -33.00
C TYR A 450 -34.18 33.92 -32.42
N ARG A 451 -35.28 34.63 -32.23
CA ARG A 451 -35.44 36.08 -32.10
C ARG A 451 -35.22 36.49 -30.64
N ARG A 452 -34.43 37.56 -30.44
CA ARG A 452 -34.33 38.31 -29.19
C ARG A 452 -35.73 38.68 -28.67
N VAL A 453 -35.97 38.40 -27.39
CA VAL A 453 -36.94 39.13 -26.57
C VAL A 453 -36.14 40.04 -25.65
N ASN A 454 -36.46 41.33 -25.71
CA ASN A 454 -35.84 42.42 -24.99
C ASN A 454 -36.34 42.50 -23.53
N SER A 455 -35.39 42.67 -22.60
CA SER A 455 -35.40 43.60 -21.43
C SER A 455 -36.52 43.48 -20.35
N PRO A 456 -36.45 44.23 -19.22
CA PRO A 456 -35.38 44.32 -18.22
C PRO A 456 -35.93 44.29 -16.76
N SER A 457 -35.02 44.44 -15.79
CA SER A 457 -35.23 44.96 -14.43
C SER A 457 -35.84 44.02 -13.37
N GLN A 458 -35.04 43.61 -12.38
CA GLN A 458 -35.02 44.22 -11.03
C GLN A 458 -34.17 43.39 -10.06
N GLU A 459 -33.41 44.14 -9.27
CA GLU A 459 -32.59 43.76 -8.13
C GLU A 459 -33.33 42.87 -7.11
N LEU A 460 -32.64 41.89 -6.51
CA LEU A 460 -32.32 41.86 -5.07
C LEU A 460 -31.92 40.44 -4.58
N LEU A 461 -30.78 40.44 -3.86
CA LEU A 461 -30.41 39.59 -2.71
C LEU A 461 -30.09 38.10 -2.90
N ASN A 462 -28.78 37.86 -2.84
CA ASN A 462 -28.07 36.67 -2.37
C ASN A 462 -28.81 35.84 -1.31
N ILE A 463 -29.37 34.70 -1.71
CA ILE A 463 -29.43 33.49 -0.88
C ILE A 463 -29.06 32.31 -1.78
N SER A 464 -27.77 31.97 -1.80
CA SER A 464 -27.25 30.75 -2.42
C SER A 464 -27.67 29.54 -1.58
N LEU A 465 -28.91 29.09 -1.77
CA LEU A 465 -29.33 27.76 -1.35
C LEU A 465 -28.77 26.75 -2.35
N LEU A 466 -27.90 25.86 -1.86
CA LEU A 466 -27.42 24.69 -2.60
C LEU A 466 -28.62 23.85 -3.05
N ILE A 467 -28.85 23.81 -4.36
CA ILE A 467 -29.72 22.84 -5.02
C ILE A 467 -28.89 21.58 -5.27
N MET A 468 -29.08 20.55 -4.45
CA MET A 468 -28.72 19.17 -4.82
C MET A 468 -29.78 18.64 -5.79
N PRO A 469 -29.38 18.10 -6.97
CA PRO A 469 -30.32 17.52 -7.91
C PRO A 469 -30.53 16.04 -7.58
N CYS A 470 -31.75 15.64 -7.24
CA CYS A 470 -32.27 14.30 -7.50
C CYS A 470 -33.80 14.35 -7.41
N GLY A 471 -34.43 14.46 -8.57
CA GLY A 471 -35.87 14.31 -8.73
C GLY A 471 -36.26 12.85 -8.68
N LEU A 472 -36.95 12.47 -7.59
CA LEU A 472 -37.86 11.32 -7.54
C LEU A 472 -38.84 11.62 -6.41
N TYR A 473 -39.81 12.50 -6.73
CA TYR A 473 -40.96 12.75 -5.87
C TYR A 473 -41.84 11.50 -5.85
N VAL A 474 -41.53 10.57 -4.95
CA VAL A 474 -42.48 9.53 -4.56
C VAL A 474 -43.53 10.20 -3.68
N LYS A 475 -44.71 10.35 -4.27
CA LYS A 475 -45.91 10.97 -3.71
C LYS A 475 -46.36 10.17 -2.49
N GLY A 476 -46.37 10.79 -1.32
CA GLY A 476 -47.20 10.35 -0.20
C GLY A 476 -46.48 9.79 1.02
N ARG A 477 -45.89 10.69 1.82
CA ARG A 477 -46.16 10.84 3.26
C ARG A 477 -45.30 12.01 3.74
N SER A 478 -45.96 13.11 4.07
CA SER A 478 -45.38 14.25 4.79
C SER A 478 -44.82 13.76 6.13
N TRP A 479 -43.56 13.33 6.12
CA TRP A 479 -42.74 13.32 7.32
C TRP A 479 -42.04 14.67 7.36
N THR A 480 -42.14 15.32 8.52
CA THR A 480 -41.70 16.69 8.74
C THR A 480 -40.19 16.83 8.54
N ASP A 481 -39.77 17.50 7.45
CA ASP A 481 -38.36 17.84 7.13
C ASP A 481 -37.58 18.41 8.32
N HIS A 482 -38.28 19.06 9.25
CA HIS A 482 -37.73 19.60 10.48
C HIS A 482 -37.04 18.58 11.39
N VAL A 483 -37.53 17.34 11.41
CA VAL A 483 -36.98 16.26 12.27
C VAL A 483 -35.61 15.81 11.76
N LEU A 484 -35.48 15.59 10.45
CA LEU A 484 -34.23 15.17 9.84
C LEU A 484 -33.15 16.24 9.99
N LEU A 485 -33.50 17.50 9.72
CA LEU A 485 -32.59 18.64 9.80
C LEU A 485 -32.03 18.89 11.21
N ASN A 486 -32.84 18.72 12.25
CA ASN A 486 -32.38 18.90 13.63
C ASN A 486 -31.40 17.80 14.03
N CYS A 487 -31.73 16.54 13.73
CA CYS A 487 -30.85 15.42 14.06
C CYS A 487 -29.50 15.47 13.32
N LEU A 488 -29.49 15.88 12.05
CA LEU A 488 -28.24 16.05 11.29
C LEU A 488 -27.36 17.19 11.83
N LYS A 489 -27.95 18.15 12.57
CA LYS A 489 -27.21 19.20 13.31
C LYS A 489 -26.77 18.75 14.71
N GLY A 490 -26.97 17.49 15.07
CA GLY A 490 -26.59 16.96 16.39
C GLY A 490 -27.53 17.34 17.53
N THR A 491 -28.77 17.74 17.24
CA THR A 491 -29.79 18.06 18.26
C THR A 491 -30.92 17.03 18.30
N CYS A 492 -30.58 15.76 18.05
CA CYS A 492 -31.53 14.66 18.07
C CYS A 492 -31.93 14.32 19.52
N SER A 493 -33.20 13.98 19.74
CA SER A 493 -33.67 13.49 21.03
C SER A 493 -33.23 12.03 21.23
N LEU A 494 -32.97 11.64 22.48
CA LEU A 494 -32.69 10.24 22.80
C LEU A 494 -33.84 9.35 22.31
N HIS A 495 -33.51 8.21 21.73
CA HIS A 495 -34.43 7.26 21.06
C HIS A 495 -35.09 7.72 19.78
N GLN A 496 -34.73 8.89 19.24
CA GLN A 496 -35.25 9.35 17.96
C GLN A 496 -34.73 8.47 16.82
N LYS A 497 -35.67 7.95 16.00
CA LYS A 497 -35.38 7.08 14.86
C LYS A 497 -35.32 7.88 13.57
N ILE A 498 -34.39 7.51 12.69
CA ILE A 498 -34.20 8.12 11.37
C ILE A 498 -33.97 7.00 10.35
N LEU A 499 -34.48 7.19 9.15
CA LEU A 499 -34.14 6.35 8.01
C LEU A 499 -32.92 6.96 7.30
N ASP A 500 -31.85 6.18 7.23
CA ASP A 500 -30.53 6.54 6.72
C ASP A 500 -30.21 5.69 5.48
N TYR A 501 -30.41 6.28 4.31
CA TYR A 501 -30.07 5.65 3.03
C TYR A 501 -28.55 5.62 2.86
N GLY A 502 -27.99 4.42 2.71
CA GLY A 502 -26.56 4.18 2.68
C GLY A 502 -25.92 3.92 4.05
N CYS A 503 -26.68 4.00 5.15
CA CYS A 503 -26.22 3.66 6.50
C CYS A 503 -25.02 4.48 7.01
N GLY A 504 -24.85 5.72 6.52
CA GLY A 504 -23.69 6.57 6.82
C GLY A 504 -23.70 7.28 8.19
N LEU A 505 -24.81 7.21 8.93
CA LEU A 505 -24.96 7.82 10.25
C LEU A 505 -24.43 6.94 11.39
N GLN A 506 -24.23 5.64 11.19
CA GLN A 506 -23.79 4.74 12.26
C GLN A 506 -22.52 5.27 12.96
N GLY A 507 -22.55 5.35 14.29
CA GLY A 507 -21.44 5.83 15.11
C GLY A 507 -21.27 7.35 15.15
N ARG A 508 -21.95 8.12 14.29
CA ARG A 508 -21.91 9.59 14.36
C ARG A 508 -22.65 10.10 15.59
N SER A 509 -22.16 11.21 16.13
CA SER A 509 -22.83 11.90 17.23
C SER A 509 -24.21 12.40 16.79
N CYS A 510 -25.23 12.11 17.60
CA CYS A 510 -26.59 12.62 17.42
C CYS A 510 -27.00 13.60 18.55
N GLY A 511 -26.07 13.87 19.48
CA GLY A 511 -26.17 14.85 20.54
C GLY A 511 -25.15 14.59 21.65
N LEU A 512 -25.28 15.31 22.77
CA LEU A 512 -24.33 15.20 23.88
C LEU A 512 -24.35 13.78 24.46
N ASN A 513 -23.21 13.09 24.44
CA ASN A 513 -23.05 11.71 24.92
C ASN A 513 -23.93 10.67 24.19
N MET A 514 -24.37 10.98 22.97
CA MET A 514 -25.25 10.14 22.16
C MET A 514 -24.69 9.92 20.76
N THR A 515 -24.90 8.72 20.23
CA THR A 515 -24.50 8.31 18.88
C THR A 515 -25.61 7.54 18.18
N PHE A 516 -25.66 7.62 16.85
CA PHE A 516 -26.56 6.80 16.06
C PHE A 516 -26.13 5.33 16.06
N ARG A 517 -27.07 4.42 16.30
CA ARG A 517 -26.90 2.97 16.16
C ARG A 517 -27.94 2.42 15.20
N ILE A 518 -27.53 1.48 14.34
CA ILE A 518 -28.46 0.80 13.43
C ILE A 518 -29.34 -0.15 14.24
N ILE A 519 -30.65 -0.11 14.00
CA ILE A 519 -31.64 -1.03 14.57
C ILE A 519 -32.36 -1.87 13.52
N GLY A 520 -32.22 -1.52 12.24
CA GLY A 520 -32.75 -2.29 11.12
C GLY A 520 -32.01 -1.94 9.84
N ARG A 521 -31.84 -2.93 8.97
CA ARG A 521 -31.22 -2.80 7.65
C ARG A 521 -32.13 -3.47 6.65
N GLU A 522 -32.48 -2.77 5.59
CA GLU A 522 -33.36 -3.25 4.53
C GLU A 522 -32.69 -2.98 3.17
N GLU A 523 -32.52 -4.03 2.39
CA GLU A 523 -31.98 -3.96 1.04
C GLU A 523 -33.12 -3.59 0.08
N LEU A 524 -33.02 -2.41 -0.53
CA LEU A 524 -33.96 -1.92 -1.52
C LEU A 524 -33.46 -2.41 -2.89
N GLY A 525 -34.04 -3.50 -3.38
CA GLY A 525 -33.71 -4.07 -4.68
C GLY A 525 -34.96 -4.25 -5.55
N ASP A 526 -35.15 -3.35 -6.51
CA ASP A 526 -35.71 -3.70 -7.81
C ASP A 526 -34.54 -3.72 -8.79
N THR A 527 -34.19 -4.92 -9.26
CA THR A 527 -33.19 -5.44 -10.23
C THR A 527 -32.07 -4.57 -10.84
N GLU A 528 -32.06 -3.24 -10.77
CA GLU A 528 -31.06 -2.37 -11.38
C GLU A 528 -30.34 -1.42 -10.40
N ILE A 529 -30.88 -1.19 -9.19
CA ILE A 529 -30.22 -0.35 -8.17
C ILE A 529 -30.35 -1.02 -6.80
N ILE A 530 -29.26 -1.65 -6.33
CA ILE A 530 -29.19 -2.20 -4.97
C ILE A 530 -28.89 -1.05 -4.01
N GLY A 531 -29.93 -0.46 -3.45
CA GLY A 531 -29.81 0.48 -2.34
C GLY A 531 -29.85 -0.25 -1.00
N VAL A 532 -29.14 0.26 0.00
CA VAL A 532 -29.32 -0.20 1.39
C VAL A 532 -29.93 0.95 2.18
N SER A 533 -31.03 0.69 2.88
CA SER A 533 -31.59 1.64 3.84
C SER A 533 -31.38 1.10 5.25
N CYS A 534 -30.95 1.96 6.16
CA CYS A 534 -30.81 1.62 7.57
C CYS A 534 -31.77 2.45 8.40
N THR A 535 -32.52 1.81 9.29
CA THR A 535 -33.18 2.53 10.37
C THR A 535 -32.16 2.70 11.49
N VAL A 536 -31.75 3.93 11.77
CA VAL A 536 -30.86 4.27 12.89
C VAL A 536 -31.67 4.88 14.03
N VAL A 537 -31.19 4.72 15.25
CA VAL A 537 -31.73 5.38 16.45
C VAL A 537 -30.63 6.13 17.17
N CYS A 538 -30.92 7.34 17.64
CA CYS A 538 -30.03 8.08 18.53
C CYS A 538 -30.07 7.43 19.93
N GLY A 539 -28.94 6.88 20.39
CA GLY A 539 -28.82 6.24 21.71
C GLY A 539 -27.58 6.74 22.46
N CYS A 540 -27.44 6.39 23.74
CA CYS A 540 -26.22 6.72 24.48
C CYS A 540 -24.99 6.09 23.83
N ALA A 541 -23.90 6.85 23.77
CA ALA A 541 -22.60 6.33 23.35
C ALA A 541 -22.12 5.23 24.32
N SER A 542 -21.18 4.39 23.89
CA SER A 542 -20.73 3.17 24.56
C SER A 542 -20.36 3.35 26.04
N GLU A 543 -19.70 4.45 26.38
CA GLU A 543 -19.24 4.78 27.72
C GLU A 543 -20.31 5.44 28.61
N PHE A 544 -21.52 5.64 28.08
CA PHE A 544 -22.66 6.19 28.81
C PHE A 544 -23.76 5.14 28.93
N TYR A 545 -24.60 5.27 29.94
CA TYR A 545 -25.86 4.54 30.07
C TYR A 545 -26.99 5.54 30.23
N GLU A 546 -28.18 5.13 29.81
CA GLU A 546 -29.35 5.97 29.95
C GLU A 546 -29.88 5.91 31.39
N LYS A 547 -30.10 7.08 31.98
CA LYS A 547 -30.80 7.25 33.24
C LYS A 547 -31.68 8.49 33.14
N ASN A 548 -32.99 8.30 33.34
CA ASN A 548 -33.99 9.37 33.28
C ASN A 548 -33.96 10.16 31.95
N GLY A 549 -33.80 9.45 30.82
CA GLY A 549 -33.74 10.07 29.49
C GLY A 549 -32.46 10.87 29.21
N GLN A 550 -31.43 10.76 30.06
CA GLN A 550 -30.12 11.37 29.85
C GLN A 550 -29.02 10.31 29.81
N CYS A 551 -27.99 10.55 29.01
CA CYS A 551 -26.83 9.68 28.92
C CYS A 551 -25.78 10.09 29.95
N ILE A 552 -25.63 9.26 30.99
CA ILE A 552 -24.74 9.47 32.13
C ILE A 552 -23.51 8.57 31.97
N PRO A 553 -22.29 9.06 32.27
CA PRO A 553 -21.09 8.23 32.22
C PRO A 553 -21.28 6.97 33.08
N LYS A 554 -20.93 5.80 32.54
CA LYS A 554 -20.83 4.60 33.35
C LYS A 554 -19.76 4.85 34.42
N GLU A 555 -20.17 4.99 35.67
CA GLU A 555 -19.25 4.99 36.80
C GLU A 555 -18.44 3.70 36.69
N ARG A 556 -17.13 3.85 36.51
CA ARG A 556 -16.21 2.72 36.36
C ARG A 556 -16.26 1.92 37.65
N GLN A 557 -17.18 0.96 37.73
CA GLN A 557 -17.08 -0.13 38.68
C GLN A 557 -15.72 -0.76 38.41
N LEU A 558 -14.85 -0.67 39.41
CA LEU A 558 -13.47 -1.13 39.41
C LEU A 558 -13.44 -2.65 39.21
N ILE A 559 -13.68 -3.11 37.99
CA ILE A 559 -13.29 -4.45 37.55
C ILE A 559 -11.76 -4.48 37.61
N PRO A 560 -11.12 -5.53 38.16
CA PRO A 560 -9.70 -5.55 38.46
C PRO A 560 -8.87 -5.06 37.28
N LEU A 561 -8.08 -4.01 37.53
CA LEU A 561 -7.39 -3.20 36.53
C LEU A 561 -6.74 -4.05 35.44
N GLN A 562 -7.32 -3.98 34.25
CA GLN A 562 -6.59 -4.36 33.04
C GLN A 562 -5.37 -3.45 32.92
N TYR A 563 -4.21 -4.08 32.76
CA TYR A 563 -2.90 -3.46 32.80
C TYR A 563 -2.80 -2.34 31.76
N ASN A 564 -2.79 -1.08 32.21
CA ASN A 564 -2.41 0.04 31.35
C ASN A 564 -0.88 -0.05 31.17
N PRO A 565 -0.37 -0.29 29.96
CA PRO A 565 1.07 -0.49 29.72
C PRO A 565 1.90 0.77 30.07
N CYS A 566 1.26 1.93 30.11
CA CYS A 566 1.86 3.21 30.50
C CYS A 566 1.79 3.48 32.01
N THR A 567 1.37 2.52 32.84
CA THR A 567 1.36 2.70 34.31
C THR A 567 2.78 2.65 34.87
N ASN A 568 3.64 1.82 34.29
CA ASN A 568 5.02 1.61 34.76
C ASN A 568 6.06 2.40 33.95
N ARG A 569 5.66 3.05 32.84
CA ARG A 569 6.49 3.95 32.05
C ARG A 569 5.63 5.05 31.44
N ILE A 570 6.18 6.26 31.29
CA ILE A 570 5.50 7.33 30.55
C ILE A 570 5.56 6.95 29.07
N CYS A 571 4.42 6.81 28.41
CA CYS A 571 4.39 6.57 26.98
C CYS A 571 4.61 7.87 26.21
N ALA A 572 5.31 7.77 25.08
CA ALA A 572 5.50 8.88 24.16
C ALA A 572 4.22 9.17 23.36
N VAL A 573 3.99 10.45 23.03
CA VAL A 573 2.99 10.82 22.02
C VAL A 573 3.34 10.12 20.71
N GLY A 574 2.35 9.47 20.08
CA GLY A 574 2.57 8.67 18.88
C GLY A 574 2.58 7.15 19.09
N GLU A 575 2.89 6.67 20.29
CA GLU A 575 2.93 5.22 20.54
C GLU A 575 1.55 4.57 20.35
N ILE A 576 1.52 3.43 19.63
CA ILE A 576 0.30 2.69 19.29
C ILE A 576 0.23 1.39 20.11
N PHE A 577 -0.95 1.08 20.64
CA PHE A 577 -1.21 -0.08 21.46
C PHE A 577 -2.42 -0.86 20.93
N PHE A 578 -2.32 -2.19 20.95
CA PHE A 578 -3.46 -3.07 20.76
C PHE A 578 -4.22 -3.23 22.08
N ASP A 579 -5.54 -3.10 22.03
CA ASP A 579 -6.41 -3.13 23.20
C ASP A 579 -7.72 -3.87 22.90
N GLU A 580 -7.86 -5.04 23.52
CA GLU A 580 -9.04 -5.87 23.42
C GLU A 580 -10.22 -5.22 24.16
N ASN A 581 -11.27 -4.90 23.40
CA ASN A 581 -12.46 -4.13 23.76
C ASN A 581 -12.24 -2.63 23.99
N CYS A 582 -11.13 -2.09 23.50
CA CYS A 582 -10.88 -0.64 23.44
C CYS A 582 -10.95 0.08 24.81
N ARG A 583 -10.66 -0.64 25.91
CA ARG A 583 -10.77 -0.22 27.31
C ARG A 583 -9.80 0.89 27.74
N LEU A 584 -8.66 1.03 27.06
CA LEU A 584 -7.67 2.08 27.24
C LEU A 584 -8.13 3.43 26.67
N THR A 585 -9.14 3.47 25.78
CA THR A 585 -9.61 4.73 25.16
C THR A 585 -9.98 5.78 26.20
N GLY A 586 -9.43 6.98 26.05
CA GLY A 586 -9.61 8.10 26.98
C GLY A 586 -8.89 7.94 28.32
N GLN A 587 -8.21 6.82 28.60
CA GLN A 587 -7.31 6.71 29.74
C GLN A 587 -6.04 7.50 29.52
N LYS A 588 -5.40 7.94 30.61
CA LYS A 588 -4.10 8.63 30.55
C LYS A 588 -3.01 7.64 30.11
N CYS A 589 -2.27 8.01 29.07
CA CYS A 589 -1.04 7.33 28.65
C CYS A 589 0.24 8.13 29.01
N GLY A 590 0.08 9.39 29.44
CA GLY A 590 1.17 10.27 29.85
C GLY A 590 0.67 11.60 30.43
N THR A 591 1.58 12.51 30.74
CA THR A 591 1.24 13.86 31.21
C THR A 591 0.57 14.64 30.07
N ASN A 592 -0.69 15.05 30.28
CA ASN A 592 -1.53 15.71 29.27
C ASN A 592 -1.83 14.87 28.02
N MET A 593 -1.70 13.55 28.12
CA MET A 593 -1.97 12.62 27.01
C MET A 593 -3.06 11.62 27.37
N ILE A 594 -3.80 11.16 26.35
CA ILE A 594 -4.78 10.09 26.45
C ILE A 594 -4.66 9.13 25.27
N PHE A 595 -5.10 7.88 25.45
CA PHE A 595 -5.25 6.97 24.32
C PHE A 595 -6.45 7.36 23.46
N VAL A 596 -6.23 7.42 22.14
CA VAL A 596 -7.24 7.73 21.12
C VAL A 596 -7.27 6.58 20.11
N ILE A 597 -8.46 6.08 19.76
CA ILE A 597 -8.62 4.99 18.79
C ILE A 597 -8.13 5.44 17.42
N THR A 598 -7.17 4.71 16.84
CA THR A 598 -6.72 4.88 15.45
C THR A 598 -7.43 3.90 14.51
N THR A 599 -7.67 2.68 14.97
CA THR A 599 -8.36 1.64 14.19
C THR A 599 -9.21 0.79 15.12
N HIS A 600 -10.41 0.42 14.69
CA HIS A 600 -11.27 -0.51 15.42
C HIS A 600 -11.58 -1.73 14.54
N GLY A 601 -11.79 -2.88 15.16
CA GLY A 601 -12.19 -4.11 14.48
C GLY A 601 -12.94 -5.06 15.40
N THR A 602 -13.35 -6.21 14.86
CA THR A 602 -14.03 -7.28 15.62
C THR A 602 -13.27 -8.59 15.48
N ILE A 603 -13.13 -9.33 16.58
CA ILE A 603 -12.54 -10.67 16.58
C ILE A 603 -13.67 -11.65 16.23
N PHE A 604 -13.57 -12.29 15.06
CA PHE A 604 -14.64 -13.04 14.40
C PHE A 604 -15.32 -14.13 15.26
N ALA A 605 -14.62 -14.71 16.23
CA ALA A 605 -15.17 -15.80 17.04
C ALA A 605 -15.93 -15.36 18.29
N SER A 606 -15.62 -14.19 18.84
CA SER A 606 -16.04 -13.80 20.20
C SER A 606 -16.98 -12.60 20.25
N ASN A 607 -17.29 -11.97 19.12
CA ASN A 607 -17.89 -10.62 19.06
C ASN A 607 -17.12 -9.58 19.91
N SER A 608 -15.91 -9.91 20.38
CA SER A 608 -15.09 -8.95 21.13
C SER A 608 -14.52 -7.95 20.13
N GLN A 609 -14.71 -6.68 20.43
CA GLN A 609 -14.10 -5.61 19.66
C GLN A 609 -12.61 -5.55 20.00
N TYR A 610 -11.78 -5.10 19.08
CA TYR A 610 -10.40 -4.71 19.38
C TYR A 610 -10.16 -3.32 18.80
N CYS A 611 -9.25 -2.58 19.41
CA CYS A 611 -8.78 -1.32 18.87
C CYS A 611 -7.27 -1.25 18.87
N TYR A 612 -6.72 -0.62 17.84
CA TYR A 612 -5.42 0.03 17.92
C TYR A 612 -5.65 1.46 18.42
N GLN A 613 -4.87 1.87 19.41
CA GLN A 613 -5.00 3.18 20.04
C GLN A 613 -3.65 3.88 20.13
N ARG A 614 -3.60 5.14 19.72
CA ARG A 614 -2.43 6.00 19.79
C ARG A 614 -2.48 6.88 21.04
N CYS A 615 -1.35 7.03 21.73
CA CYS A 615 -1.20 8.05 22.76
C CYS A 615 -1.13 9.45 22.12
N SER A 616 -2.08 10.32 22.43
CA SER A 616 -2.25 11.65 21.82
C SER A 616 -2.49 12.71 22.87
N CYS A 617 -2.27 13.99 22.53
CA CYS A 617 -2.59 15.09 23.43
C CYS A 617 -4.08 15.11 23.80
N LYS A 618 -4.36 15.34 25.10
CA LYS A 618 -5.70 15.19 25.68
C LYS A 618 -6.74 16.11 25.02
N ASN A 619 -6.33 17.29 24.57
CA ASN A 619 -7.15 18.27 23.88
C ASN A 619 -6.24 19.29 23.15
N ASP A 620 -6.86 20.22 22.43
CA ASP A 620 -6.18 21.23 21.64
C ASP A 620 -5.47 22.32 22.46
N GLU A 621 -5.58 22.32 23.80
CA GLU A 621 -4.79 23.20 24.67
C GLU A 621 -3.34 22.75 24.77
N PHE A 622 -3.04 21.50 24.41
CA PHE A 622 -1.69 20.96 24.40
C PHE A 622 -1.22 20.74 22.96
N ILE A 623 0.05 21.01 22.71
CA ILE A 623 0.72 20.71 21.45
C ILE A 623 1.74 19.61 21.66
N GLU A 624 1.84 18.74 20.66
CA GLU A 624 2.87 17.70 20.62
C GLU A 624 4.24 18.35 20.39
N LYS A 625 5.16 18.12 21.33
CA LYS A 625 6.53 18.62 21.29
C LYS A 625 7.45 17.61 21.97
N PHE A 626 8.48 17.15 21.27
CA PHE A 626 9.45 16.15 21.77
C PHE A 626 8.79 14.91 22.38
N PHE A 627 7.82 14.32 21.68
CA PHE A 627 7.06 13.16 22.15
C PHE A 627 6.28 13.39 23.46
N GLN A 628 6.11 14.66 23.85
CA GLN A 628 5.32 15.08 25.00
C GLN A 628 4.23 16.08 24.61
N CYS A 629 3.26 16.31 25.50
CA CYS A 629 2.18 17.28 25.30
C CYS A 629 2.40 18.48 26.23
N GLU A 630 2.91 19.57 25.67
CA GLU A 630 3.11 20.84 26.37
C GLU A 630 1.88 21.73 26.20
N LYS A 631 1.51 22.46 27.26
CA LYS A 631 0.40 23.42 27.16
C LYS A 631 0.82 24.53 26.20
N LYS A 632 -0.04 24.88 25.23
CA LYS A 632 0.16 26.05 24.37
C LYS A 632 0.41 27.24 25.29
N ALA A 633 1.63 27.78 25.27
CA ALA A 633 1.95 28.99 25.99
C ALA A 633 1.01 30.07 25.46
N THR A 634 0.19 30.66 26.33
CA THR A 634 -0.47 31.92 26.03
C THR A 634 0.67 32.90 25.81
N ILE A 635 0.97 33.22 24.54
CA ILE A 635 2.02 34.17 24.19
C ILE A 635 1.55 35.54 24.70
N HIS A 636 1.81 35.81 25.97
CA HIS A 636 2.01 37.17 26.45
C HIS A 636 3.49 37.44 26.25
N SER A 637 3.79 38.23 25.22
CA SER A 637 5.11 38.80 24.97
C SER A 637 5.57 39.55 26.21
N ILE A 638 6.30 38.88 27.10
CA ILE A 638 7.01 39.52 28.21
C ILE A 638 8.44 39.02 28.16
N ASN A 639 9.31 40.01 27.94
CA ASN A 639 10.74 39.90 27.70
C ASN A 639 11.48 39.13 28.80
N GLY A 640 12.39 38.27 28.35
CA GLY A 640 13.67 38.00 29.01
C GLY A 640 13.63 37.08 30.23
N ILE A 641 14.21 35.89 30.09
CA ILE A 641 15.49 35.53 30.73
C ILE A 641 15.84 34.10 30.34
N PHE A 642 17.13 33.92 30.06
CA PHE A 642 17.82 32.79 29.46
C PHE A 642 17.73 31.49 30.28
N HIS A 643 17.55 30.37 29.57
CA HIS A 643 17.94 29.04 30.03
C HIS A 643 18.72 28.34 28.91
N ILE A 644 20.01 28.12 29.15
CA ILE A 644 20.94 27.43 28.25
C ILE A 644 20.61 25.93 28.28
N ASN A 645 20.26 25.32 27.14
CA ASN A 645 20.34 23.85 26.97
C ASN A 645 20.35 23.42 25.48
N PHE A 646 21.56 23.11 24.98
CA PHE A 646 21.98 22.31 23.82
C PHE A 646 21.29 22.38 22.43
N ILE A 647 20.26 23.20 22.17
CA ILE A 647 19.73 23.39 20.80
C ILE A 647 20.42 24.56 20.05
N GLU A 648 21.23 25.37 20.72
CA GLU A 648 21.87 26.54 20.07
C GLU A 648 22.94 26.18 19.01
N HIS A 649 23.23 24.90 18.76
CA HIS A 649 24.04 24.48 17.60
C HIS A 649 23.25 23.89 16.43
N CYS A 650 21.94 23.69 16.57
CA CYS A 650 21.04 23.47 15.44
C CYS A 650 20.15 24.70 15.30
N SER A 651 20.76 25.81 14.89
CA SER A 651 20.01 26.93 14.30
C SER A 651 19.04 26.33 13.25
N PRO A 652 17.78 26.81 13.12
CA PRO A 652 16.71 26.18 12.33
C PRO A 652 16.93 26.29 10.82
N ASN A 653 18.14 25.94 10.37
CA ASN A 653 18.47 25.66 9.00
C ASN A 653 17.79 24.32 8.67
N TYR A 654 16.74 24.42 7.87
CA TYR A 654 16.04 23.27 7.30
C TYR A 654 17.05 22.32 6.65
N PHE A 655 17.14 21.10 7.15
CA PHE A 655 17.97 20.07 6.52
C PHE A 655 17.34 19.72 5.17
N LYS A 656 18.17 19.59 4.13
CA LYS A 656 17.67 19.18 2.81
C LYS A 656 17.30 17.69 2.83
N TYR A 657 16.36 17.30 1.98
CA TYR A 657 16.08 15.88 1.73
C TYR A 657 17.38 15.14 1.39
N GLY A 658 17.59 13.98 2.01
CA GLY A 658 18.78 13.17 1.85
C GLY A 658 19.99 13.60 2.68
N GLN A 659 19.95 14.75 3.37
CA GLN A 659 21.06 15.20 4.21
C GLN A 659 21.20 14.32 5.46
N GLU A 660 22.42 13.89 5.74
CA GLU A 660 22.75 13.04 6.89
C GLU A 660 23.37 13.83 8.04
N ILE A 661 23.09 13.38 9.26
CA ILE A 661 23.67 13.88 10.50
C ILE A 661 24.09 12.71 11.38
N PHE A 662 25.07 12.95 12.24
CA PHE A 662 25.47 12.02 13.29
C PHE A 662 24.82 12.45 14.61
N ASP A 663 24.11 11.52 15.25
CA ASP A 663 23.36 11.77 16.47
C ASP A 663 23.64 10.69 17.52
N SER A 664 24.37 11.08 18.57
CA SER A 664 24.67 10.19 19.69
C SER A 664 23.40 9.85 20.48
N GLY A 665 23.00 8.59 20.40
CA GLY A 665 21.81 8.03 21.03
C GLY A 665 20.55 8.09 20.17
N CYS A 666 20.64 8.47 18.89
CA CYS A 666 19.50 8.49 17.96
C CYS A 666 18.28 9.29 18.44
N ARG A 667 18.51 10.37 19.18
CA ARG A 667 17.49 11.20 19.81
C ARG A 667 16.61 11.97 18.81
N LEU A 668 17.09 12.19 17.60
CA LEU A 668 16.39 12.93 16.55
C LEU A 668 15.56 12.04 15.61
N THR A 669 15.65 10.71 15.68
CA THR A 669 14.85 9.82 14.82
C THR A 669 13.35 10.10 15.01
N GLY A 670 12.64 10.37 13.91
CA GLY A 670 11.24 10.78 13.89
C GLY A 670 10.99 12.28 14.14
N GLN A 671 12.00 13.06 14.54
CA GLN A 671 11.88 14.52 14.66
C GLN A 671 11.84 15.18 13.28
N LYS A 672 11.13 16.31 13.19
CA LYS A 672 11.07 17.10 11.95
C LYS A 672 12.43 17.70 11.63
N CYS A 673 12.92 17.45 10.42
CA CYS A 673 14.15 18.05 9.90
C CYS A 673 13.85 19.19 8.89
N ALA A 674 12.68 19.16 8.25
CA ALA A 674 12.14 20.21 7.37
C ALA A 674 10.60 20.07 7.21
N PRO A 675 9.88 20.99 6.52
CA PRO A 675 8.45 20.84 6.27
C PRO A 675 8.17 19.50 5.57
N ASN A 676 7.24 18.72 6.14
CA ASN A 676 6.88 17.39 5.67
C ASN A 676 8.06 16.38 5.61
N MET A 677 9.14 16.62 6.35
CA MET A 677 10.32 15.75 6.43
C MET A 677 10.65 15.41 7.88
N VAL A 678 11.19 14.22 8.11
CA VAL A 678 11.65 13.72 9.42
C VAL A 678 13.02 13.04 9.31
N PHE A 679 13.79 13.03 10.39
CA PHE A 679 15.01 12.23 10.47
C PHE A 679 14.68 10.74 10.58
N SER A 680 15.37 9.91 9.81
CA SER A 680 15.28 8.45 9.84
C SER A 680 16.68 7.85 10.01
N SER A 681 16.84 6.88 10.90
CA SER A 681 18.13 6.21 11.11
C SER A 681 18.53 5.42 9.85
N VAL A 682 19.71 5.72 9.31
CA VAL A 682 20.31 4.99 8.17
C VAL A 682 21.21 3.87 8.66
N GLU A 683 21.99 4.14 9.70
CA GLU A 683 23.00 3.24 10.23
C GLU A 683 23.12 3.43 11.76
N ASN A 684 23.16 2.34 12.52
CA ASN A 684 23.33 2.36 13.97
C ASN A 684 24.66 1.69 14.32
N VAL A 685 25.57 2.43 14.94
CA VAL A 685 26.86 1.92 15.45
C VAL A 685 26.87 2.10 16.97
N ASP A 686 26.67 0.99 17.68
CA ASP A 686 26.55 0.92 19.15
C ASP A 686 25.49 1.88 19.73
N THR A 687 25.91 3.05 20.20
CA THR A 687 25.05 4.09 20.77
C THR A 687 24.85 5.26 19.84
N ASP A 688 25.63 5.39 18.78
CA ASP A 688 25.54 6.50 17.85
C ASP A 688 24.84 6.05 16.56
N CYS A 689 24.18 6.99 15.88
CA CYS A 689 23.65 6.68 14.56
C CYS A 689 23.77 7.83 13.59
N THR A 690 23.87 7.44 12.33
CA THR A 690 23.72 8.33 11.20
C THR A 690 22.24 8.38 10.84
N GLN A 691 21.63 9.56 10.88
CA GLN A 691 20.23 9.79 10.52
C GLN A 691 20.15 10.66 9.27
N ARG A 692 19.20 10.37 8.40
CA ARG A 692 18.94 11.10 7.15
C ARG A 692 17.61 11.80 7.19
N CYS A 693 17.55 13.03 6.72
CA CYS A 693 16.29 13.75 6.54
C CYS A 693 15.53 13.19 5.34
N ILE A 694 14.36 12.60 5.56
CA ILE A 694 13.50 11.98 4.54
C ILE A 694 12.09 12.55 4.59
N CYS A 695 11.27 12.33 3.57
CA CYS A 695 9.85 12.69 3.65
C CYS A 695 9.15 11.93 4.78
N ALA A 696 8.25 12.62 5.49
CA ALA A 696 7.36 11.99 6.44
C ALA A 696 6.42 11.03 5.72
N GLU A 697 5.94 10.01 6.44
CA GLU A 697 5.02 9.01 5.89
C GLU A 697 3.80 9.65 5.20
N GLY A 698 3.54 9.24 3.96
CA GLY A 698 2.48 9.78 3.10
C GLY A 698 2.84 11.02 2.27
N TYR A 699 4.11 11.44 2.29
CA TYR A 699 4.65 12.49 1.43
C TYR A 699 5.77 11.91 0.55
N ASP A 700 5.84 12.36 -0.70
CA ASP A 700 6.89 12.03 -1.65
C ASP A 700 7.71 13.27 -2.00
N TYR A 701 8.99 13.05 -2.29
CA TYR A 701 9.89 14.11 -2.67
C TYR A 701 9.65 14.52 -4.13
N SER A 702 9.31 15.79 -4.35
CA SER A 702 9.27 16.42 -5.67
C SER A 702 10.66 16.96 -5.99
N GLU A 703 11.33 16.39 -7.00
CA GLU A 703 12.62 16.92 -7.47
C GLU A 703 12.47 18.33 -8.03
N ASP A 704 11.32 18.64 -8.66
CA ASP A 704 11.04 19.95 -9.26
C ASP A 704 10.92 21.07 -8.21
N ASP A 705 10.33 20.76 -7.05
CA ASP A 705 10.07 21.75 -5.98
C ASP A 705 11.10 21.70 -4.85
N GLU A 706 12.04 20.75 -4.89
CA GLU A 706 12.94 20.36 -3.79
C GLU A 706 12.21 20.15 -2.44
N GLN A 707 10.95 19.69 -2.47
CA GLN A 707 10.07 19.60 -1.29
C GLN A 707 9.31 18.27 -1.23
N CYS A 708 8.99 17.83 -0.01
CA CYS A 708 8.11 16.70 0.21
C CYS A 708 6.64 17.13 0.13
N ILE A 709 5.92 16.61 -0.85
CA ILE A 709 4.51 16.91 -1.14
C ILE A 709 3.66 15.67 -0.93
N LYS A 710 2.42 15.86 -0.44
CA LYS A 710 1.52 14.74 -0.15
C LYS A 710 0.97 14.20 -1.46
N GLU A 711 1.20 12.92 -1.76
CA GLU A 711 0.84 12.28 -3.04
C GLU A 711 -0.69 12.31 -3.32
N TRP A 712 -1.51 12.54 -2.29
CA TRP A 712 -2.98 12.32 -2.32
C TRP A 712 -3.88 13.52 -2.04
N TYR A 713 -3.40 14.77 -2.12
CA TYR A 713 -4.24 15.90 -1.70
C TYR A 713 -4.39 16.97 -2.79
N CYS A 714 -5.59 16.97 -3.37
CA CYS A 714 -6.16 18.15 -3.98
C CYS A 714 -6.53 19.14 -2.87
N GLU A 715 -5.87 20.30 -2.84
CA GLU A 715 -6.05 21.28 -1.77
C GLU A 715 -7.53 21.67 -1.59
N GLY A 716 -8.09 21.40 -0.42
CA GLY A 716 -9.51 21.65 -0.11
C GLY A 716 -10.51 20.80 -0.90
N GLY A 717 -10.07 19.69 -1.52
CA GLY A 717 -10.89 18.89 -2.43
C GLY A 717 -10.93 19.42 -3.87
N TYR A 718 -10.09 20.41 -4.21
CA TYR A 718 -9.97 20.97 -5.55
C TYR A 718 -8.57 20.69 -6.11
N CYS A 719 -8.52 19.94 -7.21
CA CYS A 719 -7.34 19.63 -7.98
C CYS A 719 -7.16 20.69 -9.07
N LYS A 720 -5.91 20.95 -9.45
CA LYS A 720 -5.63 21.70 -10.68
C LYS A 720 -6.09 20.87 -11.89
N LEU A 721 -6.60 21.54 -12.92
CA LEU A 721 -6.93 20.91 -14.20
C LEU A 721 -5.69 20.19 -14.76
N GLY A 722 -5.88 18.97 -15.25
CA GLY A 722 -4.81 18.12 -15.75
C GLY A 722 -4.05 17.34 -14.69
N LYS A 723 -4.39 17.49 -13.39
CA LYS A 723 -3.78 16.68 -12.34
C LYS A 723 -4.18 15.22 -12.52
N VAL A 724 -3.18 14.37 -12.71
CA VAL A 724 -3.32 12.92 -12.81
C VAL A 724 -3.17 12.29 -11.42
N ILE A 725 -4.02 11.31 -11.12
CA ILE A 725 -4.03 10.52 -9.89
C ILE A 725 -4.15 9.04 -10.21
N PHE A 726 -3.64 8.21 -9.31
CA PHE A 726 -3.91 6.77 -9.31
C PHE A 726 -5.07 6.50 -8.35
N ASP A 727 -6.07 5.72 -8.75
CA ASP A 727 -7.27 5.46 -7.96
C ASP A 727 -7.61 3.96 -7.95
N ASN A 728 -7.42 3.35 -6.78
CA ASN A 728 -7.75 1.95 -6.52
C ASN A 728 -9.27 1.77 -6.46
N GLY A 729 -9.81 1.01 -7.40
CA GLY A 729 -11.24 0.80 -7.58
C GLY A 729 -11.91 1.78 -8.54
N CYS A 730 -11.18 2.76 -9.10
CA CYS A 730 -11.73 3.83 -9.93
C CYS A 730 -12.90 4.60 -9.28
N THR A 731 -12.90 4.66 -7.95
CA THR A 731 -14.01 5.18 -7.13
C THR A 731 -14.26 6.66 -7.31
N LEU A 732 -13.24 7.43 -7.70
CA LEU A 732 -13.28 8.87 -7.94
C LEU A 732 -13.77 9.20 -9.36
N THR A 733 -13.99 8.23 -10.25
CA THR A 733 -14.48 8.52 -11.60
C THR A 733 -15.79 9.31 -11.55
N SER A 734 -15.82 10.44 -12.25
CA SER A 734 -16.93 11.40 -12.26
C SER A 734 -17.14 12.22 -10.98
N PHE A 735 -16.32 12.04 -9.93
CA PHE A 735 -16.33 12.96 -8.79
C PHE A 735 -15.82 14.33 -9.20
N LYS A 736 -16.39 15.37 -8.60
CA LYS A 736 -15.91 16.74 -8.79
C LYS A 736 -14.51 16.87 -8.21
N CYS A 737 -13.56 17.26 -9.05
CA CYS A 737 -12.19 17.57 -8.67
C CYS A 737 -11.92 19.08 -8.76
N GLY A 738 -12.90 19.91 -9.10
CA GLY A 738 -12.69 21.33 -9.33
C GLY A 738 -13.98 22.06 -9.69
N VAL A 739 -13.92 23.40 -9.83
CA VAL A 739 -15.06 24.17 -10.35
C VAL A 739 -15.21 23.85 -11.85
N ASN A 740 -16.35 23.25 -12.21
CA ASN A 740 -16.61 22.71 -13.56
C ASN A 740 -15.61 21.64 -14.02
N MET A 741 -15.00 20.90 -13.07
CA MET A 741 -14.09 19.79 -13.36
C MET A 741 -14.56 18.50 -12.69
N LYS A 742 -14.17 17.36 -13.23
CA LYS A 742 -14.37 16.03 -12.65
C LYS A 742 -13.19 15.12 -12.97
N PHE A 743 -12.98 14.10 -12.15
CA PHE A 743 -12.04 13.04 -12.50
C PHE A 743 -12.59 12.21 -13.66
N VAL A 744 -11.74 11.95 -14.64
CA VAL A 744 -12.02 11.13 -15.82
C VAL A 744 -10.94 10.08 -15.91
N ILE A 745 -11.32 8.82 -16.19
CA ILE A 745 -10.35 7.75 -16.37
C ILE A 745 -9.50 8.05 -17.61
N LEU A 746 -8.19 8.21 -17.42
CA LEU A 746 -7.21 8.23 -18.50
C LEU A 746 -6.89 6.81 -18.97
N GLU A 747 -6.58 5.92 -18.02
CA GLU A 747 -6.14 4.56 -18.30
C GLU A 747 -6.61 3.61 -17.22
N LYS A 748 -7.15 2.45 -17.61
CA LYS A 748 -7.42 1.35 -16.66
C LYS A 748 -6.21 0.43 -16.68
N ILE A 749 -5.51 0.32 -15.55
CA ILE A 749 -4.38 -0.58 -15.42
C ILE A 749 -4.89 -2.02 -15.32
N ASP A 750 -5.95 -2.24 -14.55
CA ASP A 750 -6.63 -3.52 -14.43
C ASP A 750 -8.13 -3.35 -14.10
N SER A 751 -8.81 -4.44 -13.73
CA SER A 751 -10.24 -4.42 -13.38
C SER A 751 -10.60 -3.56 -12.17
N ARG A 752 -9.62 -3.22 -11.33
CA ARG A 752 -9.78 -2.45 -10.09
C ARG A 752 -9.08 -1.11 -10.20
N ASN A 753 -7.88 -1.05 -10.74
CA ASN A 753 -7.04 0.15 -10.66
C ASN A 753 -7.08 0.98 -11.94
N CYS A 754 -7.16 2.30 -11.81
CA CYS A 754 -7.01 3.20 -12.94
C CYS A 754 -6.26 4.48 -12.60
N ILE A 755 -5.71 5.07 -13.65
CA ILE A 755 -5.18 6.42 -13.68
C ILE A 755 -6.33 7.34 -14.10
N GLN A 756 -6.59 8.37 -13.31
CA GLN A 756 -7.62 9.37 -13.57
C GLN A 756 -7.00 10.76 -13.66
N GLU A 757 -7.55 11.62 -14.51
CA GLU A 757 -7.17 13.03 -14.63
C GLU A 757 -8.34 13.92 -14.22
N CYS A 758 -8.04 15.01 -13.53
CA CYS A 758 -9.01 16.07 -13.33
C CYS A 758 -9.21 16.84 -14.64
N SER A 759 -10.34 16.63 -15.32
CA SER A 759 -10.67 17.25 -16.61
C SER A 759 -11.96 18.07 -16.54
N CYS A 760 -12.30 18.85 -17.57
CA CYS A 760 -13.56 19.59 -17.58
C CYS A 760 -14.79 18.67 -17.51
N ILE A 761 -15.80 19.07 -16.73
CA ILE A 761 -16.98 18.24 -16.39
C ILE A 761 -17.80 17.83 -17.63
N SER A 762 -17.80 18.67 -18.66
CA SER A 762 -18.48 18.44 -19.94
C SER A 762 -17.82 19.22 -21.09
N ASN A 763 -18.18 18.87 -22.32
CA ASN A 763 -17.73 19.56 -23.54
C ASN A 763 -18.25 21.00 -23.68
N GLU A 764 -19.16 21.44 -22.79
CA GLU A 764 -19.59 22.84 -22.70
C GLU A 764 -18.53 23.72 -22.06
N TYR A 765 -17.53 23.14 -21.39
CA TYR A 765 -16.42 23.86 -20.80
C TYR A 765 -15.13 23.60 -21.58
N ILE A 766 -14.24 24.59 -21.61
CA ILE A 766 -12.90 24.50 -22.20
C ILE A 766 -11.85 24.79 -21.14
N ALA A 767 -10.78 24.01 -21.21
CA ALA A 767 -9.57 24.20 -20.45
C ALA A 767 -8.89 25.51 -20.88
N MET A 768 -8.73 26.46 -19.97
CA MET A 768 -7.93 27.67 -20.18
C MET A 768 -7.27 28.07 -18.86
N ASN A 769 -5.95 28.29 -18.88
CA ASN A 769 -5.16 28.74 -17.73
C ASN A 769 -5.35 27.90 -16.44
N GLY A 770 -5.50 26.58 -16.59
CA GLY A 770 -5.71 25.67 -15.45
C GLY A 770 -7.14 25.66 -14.90
N GLU A 771 -8.09 26.33 -15.56
CA GLU A 771 -9.50 26.38 -15.19
C GLU A 771 -10.42 25.88 -16.33
N CYS A 772 -11.66 25.51 -15.99
CA CYS A 772 -12.69 25.11 -16.95
C CYS A 772 -13.76 26.20 -17.11
N MET A 773 -13.73 26.90 -18.24
CA MET A 773 -14.63 28.01 -18.56
C MET A 773 -15.71 27.61 -19.57
N LYS A 774 -16.94 28.12 -19.45
CA LYS A 774 -18.05 27.76 -20.33
C LYS A 774 -17.88 28.35 -21.74
N LYS A 775 -17.95 27.50 -22.78
CA LYS A 775 -17.95 27.89 -24.20
C LYS A 775 -19.09 28.87 -24.48
N GLY A 776 -18.74 30.04 -25.02
CA GLY A 776 -19.72 31.06 -25.41
C GLY A 776 -20.23 31.93 -24.27
N GLY A 777 -19.72 31.78 -23.04
CA GLY A 777 -19.83 32.84 -22.05
C GLY A 777 -18.98 34.01 -22.53
N THR A 778 -19.61 35.05 -23.06
CA THR A 778 -18.94 36.34 -23.29
C THR A 778 -18.22 36.72 -22.01
N SER A 779 -16.89 36.79 -22.07
CA SER A 779 -16.06 37.34 -21.01
C SER A 779 -16.76 38.60 -20.50
N PRO A 780 -17.02 38.74 -19.19
CA PRO A 780 -17.47 40.01 -18.64
C PRO A 780 -16.51 41.06 -19.17
N ASN A 781 -17.07 42.07 -19.84
CA ASN A 781 -16.34 43.14 -20.46
C ASN A 781 -15.19 43.59 -19.56
N TYR A 782 -13.95 43.21 -19.90
CA TYR A 782 -12.80 44.06 -19.70
C TYR A 782 -12.94 45.20 -20.70
N LEU A 783 -13.95 46.05 -20.49
CA LEU A 783 -14.03 47.37 -21.09
C LEU A 783 -13.02 48.20 -20.32
N GLU A 784 -11.84 48.30 -20.93
CA GLU A 784 -10.86 49.35 -20.83
C GLU A 784 -11.30 50.55 -19.97
N SER A 785 -10.82 50.61 -18.73
CA SER A 785 -10.58 51.89 -18.05
C SER A 785 -9.34 52.51 -18.68
N GLY A 786 -9.54 53.13 -19.84
CA GLY A 786 -8.52 53.79 -20.66
C GLY A 786 -8.96 55.20 -21.08
N ARG A 787 -9.37 56.02 -20.12
CA ARG A 787 -9.37 57.49 -20.08
C ARG A 787 -9.90 57.93 -18.72
#